data_AF-A0A3G8C9D1-F1
#
_entry.id   AF-A0A3G8C9D1-F1
#
_cell.length_a   1.000
_cell.length_b   1.000
_cell.length_c   1.000
_cell.angle_alpha   90.00
_cell.angle_beta   90.00
_cell.angle_gamma   90.00
#
_symmetry.space_group_name_H-M   'P 1'
#
loop_
_entity.id
_entity.type
_entity.pdbx_description
1 polymer ?
#
loop_
_entity_poly.entity_id
_entity_poly.type
_entity_poly.pdbx_seq_one_letter_code
_entity_poly.pdbx_strand_id
1 'polypeptide(L)'
;MPTHEEPIHAPKVDRLLRIRRMEALGNLVLPVFPIAPLPTAVPGNLAQADDAVSIYAAAFEKAFPQLMRSVEDVCGPAPWIVRSAGNEDLANHVNAGGYESLICPEPQALIQCIAAVAMSGLTEHARRQLALSERDDHVGAIPCFVQPLLKIGVCGDVGHDHSPYLDTAVLDHMEAVCNELMQTFDFIAIDCEWGLETTLGFVSVTTVMPRNPQLMNVAHTMGFGFASAQNTGSLATALVLRPACSNLRLWRGRHLRETTVLRMHLLQARPAYADDAFRDRYVLTDVCREALIGRYDVVEASLLTLGAQSSGRALVAPNLMSAWRRYLALSPGEQADVAVVIVDEGSAEEHAGIMFRQQGITCVRMDTRRMPAGADCVVFDRGACILGDWTMLRSIQSELRRELVLPDDCALIFTDEVLVPGGELTRDCIDVLAQLRRLPVAREVKEQLFARSEQPMPARWMHRADGVVESPSLLAAIGRSKHPGYVGECCALTEFARDYQRAVQVSQDAPPRELRTLYALSSVTRTLVASGDLRIVMALLDCEVAASWVPPQTLCRLLDSATVQLKALRRDNAVLVLESVSFVRTECARLPVYVLEDAVSYLDALAHALEDGLFADTMISIHSLELPIASAILLMRQALDNPTVVEPVDAFRQSVALFRGIVSGGDATTRLPQQLNDTYFTLRGALHKAGLENVAEQIRGSLVETYDASLKGLLGRAVEEGDDSSYRRYLNVMQCWIEFLSIGSLSERDAVVLKCFQTWLRQWTDEAIPESFEIQDRNWQFEFDAIVVSRETAQRYENPHVLHNLLHQYALAGLRLDTLGLPRRVQALEHFCSTFSSRSTKVLRFERELLEIQIPMGTHKASYVFTPRQISVEWTEPPDCPDGEIARILAFEIFLDRFRSSMFPTMTIRREQVLGTWTLFIRLNAQGSGPWNYEHLWHFVVATRLLFDASYDFSYVANEAVDAFAEHFDGLEWEAILTTLIRHRAVLEDASQYVALHALPMSSTVAAIAQSRVVRGLLLRCQRRGFDYCRGLIDGYARWLNVEAKNDGRWYERYESLRQASLFLAAKWPGKALSELARRVVFNIGDDLIAACLFKRSDLADDLRQIVAVRSSTLSGMPGMIVRHAPEIAVAGRGVSALAEQLVGTGVRFRRAKHFLVARFGDRLDQDLLAALLRDLDTVPWGYTAAVEQAIQTQLLIRGPVCRFELEKGIDWTTLDSWPTVVQRHPAYLGPTVC
;
A
#
# COMPACT_ATOMS: atom_id res chain seq x y z
N MET A 1 -33.33 -56.38 9.22
CA MET A 1 -33.64 -55.56 10.41
C MET A 1 -32.38 -55.48 11.25
N PRO A 2 -31.68 -54.33 11.30
CA PRO A 2 -30.61 -54.13 12.26
C PRO A 2 -31.20 -53.62 13.58
N THR A 3 -30.71 -54.16 14.68
CA THR A 3 -30.97 -53.75 16.05
C THR A 3 -30.52 -52.31 16.27
N HIS A 4 -31.46 -51.42 16.61
CA HIS A 4 -31.16 -50.11 17.19
C HIS A 4 -30.62 -50.31 18.61
N GLU A 5 -29.32 -50.58 18.74
CA GLU A 5 -28.59 -50.23 19.96
C GLU A 5 -28.29 -48.72 19.86
N GLU A 6 -28.78 -47.94 20.82
CA GLU A 6 -28.37 -46.54 20.94
C GLU A 6 -26.85 -46.47 21.15
N PRO A 7 -26.13 -45.60 20.42
CA PRO A 7 -24.68 -45.50 20.57
C PRO A 7 -24.34 -45.07 22.00
N ILE A 8 -23.54 -45.90 22.69
CA ILE A 8 -23.11 -45.72 24.09
C ILE A 8 -22.18 -44.49 24.24
N HIS A 9 -21.60 -44.01 23.14
CA HIS A 9 -20.67 -42.88 23.09
C HIS A 9 -21.01 -41.90 21.96
N ALA A 10 -20.47 -40.68 22.04
CA ALA A 10 -20.62 -39.68 20.99
C ALA A 10 -20.00 -40.14 19.64
N PRO A 11 -20.49 -39.64 18.48
CA PRO A 11 -20.19 -40.23 17.16
C PRO A 11 -18.70 -40.34 16.83
N LYS A 12 -17.88 -39.35 17.19
CA LYS A 12 -16.42 -39.39 16.96
C LYS A 12 -15.74 -40.48 17.78
N VAL A 13 -16.07 -40.58 19.06
CA VAL A 13 -15.48 -41.55 19.99
C VAL A 13 -15.90 -42.97 19.63
N ASP A 14 -17.18 -43.19 19.32
CA ASP A 14 -17.68 -44.49 18.88
C ASP A 14 -16.94 -45.00 17.63
N ARG A 15 -16.74 -44.13 16.62
CA ARG A 15 -16.01 -44.49 15.41
C ARG A 15 -14.57 -44.88 15.69
N LEU A 16 -13.83 -44.09 16.47
CA LEU A 16 -12.44 -44.42 16.80
C LEU A 16 -12.33 -45.75 17.56
N LEU A 17 -13.24 -46.02 18.50
CA LEU A 17 -13.29 -47.29 19.23
C LEU A 17 -13.61 -48.47 18.31
N ARG A 18 -14.51 -48.28 17.34
CA ARG A 18 -14.83 -49.30 16.32
C ARG A 18 -13.66 -49.57 15.39
N ILE A 19 -12.97 -48.53 14.89
CA ILE A 19 -11.79 -48.67 14.03
C ILE A 19 -10.67 -49.41 14.78
N ARG A 20 -10.46 -49.10 16.07
CA ARG A 20 -9.47 -49.79 16.92
C ARG A 20 -9.70 -51.29 17.05
N ARG A 21 -10.94 -51.77 16.87
CA ARG A 21 -11.31 -53.20 16.91
C ARG A 21 -11.14 -53.89 15.54
N MET A 22 -10.88 -53.15 14.46
CA MET A 22 -10.65 -53.71 13.13
C MET A 22 -9.21 -54.21 13.02
N GLU A 23 -8.99 -55.46 12.63
CA GLU A 23 -7.65 -56.07 12.58
C GLU A 23 -6.72 -55.33 11.60
N ALA A 24 -7.23 -54.87 10.45
CA ALA A 24 -6.46 -54.18 9.43
C ALA A 24 -6.07 -52.74 9.80
N LEU A 25 -6.89 -52.04 10.60
CA LEU A 25 -6.76 -50.60 10.87
C LEU A 25 -6.46 -50.26 12.33
N GLY A 26 -6.56 -51.23 13.25
CA GLY A 26 -6.52 -50.97 14.69
C GLY A 26 -5.20 -50.35 15.18
N ASN A 27 -4.10 -50.64 14.49
CA ASN A 27 -2.78 -50.10 14.79
C ASN A 27 -2.60 -48.61 14.40
N LEU A 28 -3.50 -48.06 13.59
CA LEU A 28 -3.51 -46.65 13.21
C LEU A 28 -4.13 -45.76 14.29
N VAL A 29 -5.00 -46.30 15.15
CA VAL A 29 -5.74 -45.50 16.14
C VAL A 29 -5.08 -45.60 17.51
N LEU A 30 -4.69 -44.45 18.06
CA LEU A 30 -4.15 -44.33 19.41
C LEU A 30 -5.14 -44.83 20.48
N PRO A 31 -4.67 -45.21 21.69
CA PRO A 31 -5.57 -45.49 22.81
C PRO A 31 -6.53 -44.32 23.08
N VAL A 32 -7.82 -44.62 23.23
CA VAL A 32 -8.90 -43.64 23.44
C VAL A 32 -9.60 -43.95 24.77
N PHE A 33 -9.66 -42.95 25.66
CA PHE A 33 -10.46 -43.01 26.88
C PHE A 33 -11.69 -42.09 26.76
N PRO A 34 -12.93 -42.63 26.65
CA PRO A 34 -14.15 -41.83 26.50
C PRO A 34 -14.50 -41.10 27.79
N ILE A 35 -14.99 -39.85 27.67
CA ILE A 35 -15.48 -39.05 28.81
C ILE A 35 -16.88 -38.53 28.51
N ALA A 36 -17.84 -38.92 29.35
CA ALA A 36 -19.20 -38.40 29.30
C ALA A 36 -19.30 -37.02 29.97
N PRO A 37 -20.09 -36.08 29.41
CA PRO A 37 -20.30 -34.78 30.04
C PRO A 37 -21.19 -34.91 31.27
N LEU A 38 -20.92 -34.11 32.31
CA LEU A 38 -21.87 -33.90 33.40
C LEU A 38 -23.06 -33.06 32.91
N PRO A 39 -24.31 -33.39 33.31
CA PRO A 39 -25.47 -32.56 33.03
C PRO A 39 -25.28 -31.17 33.64
N THR A 40 -25.37 -30.12 32.83
CA THR A 40 -25.34 -28.73 33.27
C THR A 40 -26.67 -28.34 33.92
N ALA A 41 -27.01 -28.93 35.07
CA ALA A 41 -28.05 -28.42 35.95
C ALA A 41 -27.43 -27.42 36.93
N VAL A 42 -27.22 -26.18 36.48
CA VAL A 42 -26.96 -25.05 37.39
C VAL A 42 -28.32 -24.38 37.63
N PRO A 43 -28.82 -24.34 38.88
CA PRO A 43 -30.09 -23.67 39.20
C PRO A 43 -30.03 -22.21 38.76
N GLY A 44 -31.12 -21.74 38.15
CA GLY A 44 -31.28 -20.34 37.76
C GLY A 44 -30.91 -19.38 38.90
N ASN A 45 -30.23 -18.30 38.53
CA ASN A 45 -29.66 -17.25 39.39
C ASN A 45 -28.24 -17.52 39.92
N LEU A 46 -27.27 -17.61 39.01
CA LEU A 46 -25.92 -17.08 39.25
C LEU A 46 -25.56 -16.17 38.08
N ALA A 47 -26.06 -14.93 38.14
CA ALA A 47 -25.38 -13.82 37.49
C ALA A 47 -23.98 -13.72 38.13
N GLN A 48 -22.93 -13.72 37.30
CA GLN A 48 -21.53 -13.47 37.67
C GLN A 48 -20.93 -14.44 38.73
N ALA A 49 -20.41 -15.58 38.28
CA ALA A 49 -19.34 -16.28 38.98
C ALA A 49 -18.10 -16.26 38.08
N ASP A 50 -16.96 -15.81 38.60
CA ASP A 50 -15.76 -15.44 37.83
C ASP A 50 -14.98 -16.62 37.19
N ASP A 51 -15.42 -17.88 37.32
CA ASP A 51 -14.83 -19.00 36.56
C ASP A 51 -15.76 -20.25 36.47
N ALA A 52 -16.58 -20.32 35.41
CA ALA A 52 -17.49 -21.46 35.15
C ALA A 52 -16.74 -22.79 34.87
N VAL A 53 -15.51 -22.72 34.36
CA VAL A 53 -14.68 -23.91 34.07
C VAL A 53 -14.24 -24.54 35.39
N SER A 54 -13.77 -23.74 36.35
CA SER A 54 -13.35 -24.24 37.67
C SER A 54 -14.50 -24.84 38.49
N ILE A 55 -15.71 -24.28 38.38
CA ILE A 55 -16.92 -24.86 39.01
C ILE A 55 -17.23 -26.24 38.42
N TYR A 56 -17.17 -26.36 37.09
CA TYR A 56 -17.37 -27.63 36.41
C TYR A 56 -16.28 -28.64 36.78
N ALA A 57 -15.01 -28.23 36.82
CA ALA A 57 -13.87 -29.06 37.20
C ALA A 57 -14.04 -29.67 38.60
N ALA A 58 -14.42 -28.88 39.61
CA ALA A 58 -14.64 -29.37 40.97
C ALA A 58 -15.81 -30.39 41.06
N ALA A 59 -16.88 -30.16 40.31
CA ALA A 59 -18.00 -31.10 40.22
C ALA A 59 -17.58 -32.40 39.51
N PHE A 60 -16.75 -32.29 38.47
CA PHE A 60 -16.22 -33.40 37.69
C PHE A 60 -15.27 -34.29 38.51
N GLU A 61 -14.34 -33.69 39.26
CA GLU A 61 -13.41 -34.39 40.13
C GLU A 61 -14.13 -35.23 41.19
N LYS A 62 -15.19 -34.67 41.78
CA LYS A 62 -16.02 -35.37 42.77
C LYS A 62 -16.78 -36.55 42.17
N ALA A 63 -17.26 -36.42 40.93
CA ALA A 63 -17.97 -37.48 40.23
C ALA A 63 -17.04 -38.62 39.78
N PHE A 64 -15.77 -38.31 39.46
CA PHE A 64 -14.82 -39.28 38.91
C PHE A 64 -13.45 -39.25 39.63
N PRO A 65 -13.37 -39.63 40.92
CA PRO A 65 -12.16 -39.49 41.73
C PRO A 65 -10.98 -40.39 41.31
N GLN A 66 -11.21 -41.41 40.48
CA GLN A 66 -10.16 -42.32 39.97
C GLN A 66 -9.80 -42.08 38.49
N LEU A 67 -10.36 -41.04 37.87
CA LEU A 67 -10.25 -40.81 36.43
C LEU A 67 -8.80 -40.79 35.93
N MET A 68 -7.92 -40.10 36.66
CA MET A 68 -6.51 -39.95 36.28
C MET A 68 -5.81 -41.32 36.14
N ARG A 69 -6.06 -42.25 37.07
CA ARG A 69 -5.51 -43.61 36.98
C ARG A 69 -6.11 -44.40 35.82
N SER A 70 -7.43 -44.29 35.62
CA SER A 70 -8.11 -44.97 34.51
C SER A 70 -7.63 -44.48 33.14
N VAL A 71 -7.33 -43.18 33.01
CA VAL A 71 -6.73 -42.60 31.81
C VAL A 71 -5.31 -43.11 31.63
N GLU A 72 -4.50 -43.14 32.69
CA GLU A 72 -3.12 -43.66 32.63
C GLU A 72 -3.08 -45.15 32.26
N ASP A 73 -4.00 -45.97 32.77
CA ASP A 73 -4.10 -47.39 32.44
C ASP A 73 -4.40 -47.65 30.95
N VAL A 74 -5.15 -46.76 30.29
CA VAL A 74 -5.55 -46.90 28.88
C VAL A 74 -4.59 -46.17 27.94
N CYS A 75 -4.25 -44.93 28.25
CA CYS A 75 -3.48 -44.02 27.41
C CYS A 75 -1.98 -43.97 27.77
N GLY A 76 -1.55 -44.66 28.83
CA GLY A 76 -0.18 -44.54 29.36
C GLY A 76 0.02 -43.22 30.11
N PRO A 77 1.25 -42.92 30.56
CA PRO A 77 1.55 -41.70 31.30
C PRO A 77 1.38 -40.43 30.44
N ALA A 78 1.13 -39.29 31.10
CA ALA A 78 1.10 -37.96 30.46
C ALA A 78 2.44 -37.64 29.75
N PRO A 79 2.47 -36.79 28.70
CA PRO A 79 1.41 -35.85 28.29
C PRO A 79 0.27 -36.49 27.47
N TRP A 80 -0.93 -35.95 27.65
CA TRP A 80 -2.15 -36.35 26.94
C TRP A 80 -2.73 -35.19 26.13
N ILE A 81 -3.69 -35.50 25.26
CA ILE A 81 -4.58 -34.52 24.64
C ILE A 81 -6.03 -34.85 24.97
N VAL A 82 -6.78 -33.83 25.42
CA VAL A 82 -8.22 -33.90 25.65
C VAL A 82 -8.90 -33.30 24.43
N ARG A 83 -9.70 -34.11 23.72
CA ARG A 83 -10.36 -33.72 22.46
C ARG A 83 -11.87 -33.64 22.64
N SER A 84 -12.48 -32.65 21.99
CA SER A 84 -13.94 -32.55 21.87
C SER A 84 -14.51 -33.69 21.03
N ALA A 85 -15.77 -34.06 21.32
CA ALA A 85 -16.54 -35.05 20.57
C ALA A 85 -18.03 -34.69 20.47
N GLY A 86 -18.36 -33.41 20.41
CA GLY A 86 -19.74 -32.91 20.32
C GLY A 86 -20.39 -33.10 18.95
N ASN A 87 -21.18 -32.12 18.49
CA ASN A 87 -21.90 -32.17 17.22
C ASN A 87 -21.07 -31.75 15.99
N GLU A 88 -19.78 -31.44 16.18
CA GLU A 88 -18.84 -31.00 15.14
C GLU A 88 -18.50 -32.08 14.11
N ASP A 89 -18.83 -33.34 14.42
CA ASP A 89 -18.51 -34.51 13.61
C ASP A 89 -19.73 -35.17 12.94
N LEU A 90 -20.86 -34.46 12.94
CA LEU A 90 -22.06 -34.81 12.18
C LEU A 90 -21.91 -34.38 10.71
N ALA A 91 -22.71 -34.97 9.82
CA ALA A 91 -22.62 -34.74 8.37
C ALA A 91 -22.81 -33.27 7.93
N ASN A 92 -23.54 -32.48 8.71
CA ASN A 92 -23.78 -31.06 8.47
C ASN A 92 -22.77 -30.13 9.13
N HIS A 93 -21.74 -30.65 9.83
CA HIS A 93 -20.64 -29.86 10.39
C HIS A 93 -21.06 -28.68 11.28
N VAL A 94 -22.20 -28.79 11.97
CA VAL A 94 -22.89 -27.68 12.63
C VAL A 94 -21.96 -26.75 13.41
N ASN A 95 -21.01 -27.34 14.15
CA ASN A 95 -20.05 -26.59 14.93
C ASN A 95 -18.60 -27.09 14.76
N ALA A 96 -18.23 -27.55 13.55
CA ALA A 96 -16.83 -27.84 13.20
C ALA A 96 -15.92 -26.72 13.71
N GLY A 97 -14.78 -27.04 14.33
CA GLY A 97 -13.79 -26.08 14.82
C GLY A 97 -14.25 -25.02 15.85
N GLY A 98 -15.50 -25.06 16.29
CA GLY A 98 -16.05 -24.19 17.32
C GLY A 98 -15.83 -24.70 18.75
N TYR A 99 -15.24 -25.89 18.93
CA TYR A 99 -14.92 -26.49 20.22
C TYR A 99 -13.42 -26.62 20.44
N GLU A 100 -13.01 -26.64 21.71
CA GLU A 100 -11.59 -26.70 22.07
C GLU A 100 -11.04 -28.13 22.12
N SER A 101 -9.74 -28.27 21.89
CA SER A 101 -8.97 -29.47 22.19
C SER A 101 -7.66 -29.04 22.85
N LEU A 102 -7.38 -29.54 24.06
CA LEU A 102 -6.33 -29.02 24.93
C LEU A 102 -5.27 -30.08 25.23
N ILE A 103 -4.00 -29.68 25.20
CA ILE A 103 -2.88 -30.51 25.64
C ILE A 103 -2.83 -30.50 27.17
N CYS A 104 -2.80 -31.68 27.76
CA CYS A 104 -2.63 -31.90 29.19
C CYS A 104 -1.17 -32.32 29.46
N PRO A 105 -0.28 -31.40 29.87
CA PRO A 105 1.15 -31.68 29.99
C PRO A 105 1.46 -32.57 31.19
N GLU A 106 0.69 -32.44 32.28
CA GLU A 106 0.90 -33.13 33.55
C GLU A 106 -0.43 -33.72 34.06
N PRO A 107 -0.42 -34.88 34.75
CA PRO A 107 -1.64 -35.55 35.18
C PRO A 107 -2.58 -34.69 36.04
N GLN A 108 -2.02 -33.78 36.86
CA GLN A 108 -2.77 -32.88 37.75
C GLN A 108 -3.65 -31.89 36.98
N ALA A 109 -3.31 -31.55 35.74
CA ALA A 109 -4.07 -30.63 34.90
C ALA A 109 -5.27 -31.29 34.20
N LEU A 110 -5.40 -32.62 34.27
CA LEU A 110 -6.37 -33.39 33.48
C LEU A 110 -7.82 -32.92 33.68
N ILE A 111 -8.24 -32.78 34.93
CA ILE A 111 -9.61 -32.38 35.27
C ILE A 111 -9.92 -30.97 34.72
N GLN A 112 -8.98 -30.03 34.84
CA GLN A 112 -9.17 -28.67 34.34
C GLN A 112 -9.24 -28.65 32.80
N CYS A 113 -8.40 -29.43 32.13
CA CYS A 113 -8.44 -29.56 30.67
C CYS A 113 -9.78 -30.16 30.18
N ILE A 114 -10.28 -31.19 30.86
CA ILE A 114 -11.60 -31.79 30.57
C ILE A 114 -12.70 -30.77 30.75
N ALA A 115 -12.69 -30.02 31.85
CA ALA A 115 -13.70 -29.00 32.11
C ALA A 115 -13.70 -27.92 31.04
N ALA A 116 -12.54 -27.41 30.65
CA ALA A 116 -12.42 -26.39 29.60
C ALA A 116 -12.94 -26.89 28.24
N VAL A 117 -12.52 -28.10 27.83
CA VAL A 117 -12.99 -28.72 26.58
C VAL A 117 -14.50 -28.96 26.62
N ALA A 118 -15.04 -29.53 27.69
CA ALA A 118 -16.47 -29.79 27.83
C ALA A 118 -17.31 -28.50 27.83
N MET A 119 -16.80 -27.42 28.42
CA MET A 119 -17.49 -26.13 28.50
C MET A 119 -17.32 -25.28 27.24
N SER A 120 -16.43 -25.65 26.30
CA SER A 120 -16.21 -24.91 25.06
C SER A 120 -17.47 -24.77 24.19
N GLY A 121 -18.43 -25.69 24.31
CA GLY A 121 -19.71 -25.59 23.63
C GLY A 121 -20.63 -24.47 24.12
N LEU A 122 -20.35 -23.88 25.28
CA LEU A 122 -21.09 -22.72 25.81
C LEU A 122 -20.45 -21.38 25.42
N THR A 123 -19.37 -21.38 24.64
CA THR A 123 -18.73 -20.15 24.16
C THR A 123 -19.61 -19.41 23.16
N GLU A 124 -19.49 -18.09 23.12
CA GLU A 124 -20.25 -17.26 22.18
C GLU A 124 -19.97 -17.61 20.72
N HIS A 125 -18.72 -17.97 20.40
CA HIS A 125 -18.33 -18.40 19.06
C HIS A 125 -19.10 -19.66 18.62
N ALA A 126 -19.12 -20.70 19.48
CA ALA A 126 -19.87 -21.92 19.23
C ALA A 126 -21.37 -21.67 19.07
N ARG A 127 -21.96 -20.77 19.87
CA ARG A 127 -23.39 -20.43 19.77
C ARG A 127 -23.74 -19.74 18.45
N ARG A 128 -22.94 -18.76 18.02
CA ARG A 128 -23.19 -18.02 16.77
C ARG A 128 -23.05 -18.92 15.54
N GLN A 129 -22.08 -19.83 15.57
CA GLN A 129 -21.89 -20.77 14.48
C GLN A 129 -23.02 -21.81 14.43
N LEU A 130 -23.49 -22.30 15.58
CA LEU A 130 -24.67 -23.18 15.65
C LEU A 130 -25.92 -22.52 15.03
N ALA A 131 -26.10 -21.21 15.25
CA ALA A 131 -27.24 -20.45 14.73
C ALA A 131 -27.33 -20.43 13.19
N LEU A 132 -26.21 -20.61 12.46
CA LEU A 132 -26.21 -20.69 10.99
C LEU A 132 -26.94 -21.93 10.46
N SER A 133 -27.18 -22.93 11.30
CA SER A 133 -27.79 -24.21 10.88
C SER A 133 -29.31 -24.26 11.04
N GLU A 134 -29.93 -23.18 11.53
CA GLU A 134 -31.38 -23.08 11.82
C GLU A 134 -31.93 -24.13 12.80
N ARG A 135 -31.05 -24.88 13.50
CA ARG A 135 -31.43 -25.87 14.51
C ARG A 135 -31.27 -25.31 15.91
N ASP A 136 -32.37 -25.31 16.66
CA ASP A 136 -32.42 -24.87 18.07
C ASP A 136 -31.98 -26.01 19.00
N ASP A 137 -30.79 -26.57 18.75
CA ASP A 137 -30.21 -27.61 19.62
C ASP A 137 -29.74 -26.99 20.94
N HIS A 138 -30.10 -27.60 22.08
CA HIS A 138 -29.72 -27.12 23.41
C HIS A 138 -28.20 -26.98 23.56
N VAL A 139 -27.74 -25.76 23.86
CA VAL A 139 -26.34 -25.45 24.17
C VAL A 139 -25.99 -25.97 25.57
N GLY A 140 -25.04 -26.89 25.67
CA GLY A 140 -24.63 -27.52 26.93
C GLY A 140 -23.19 -27.99 26.94
N ALA A 141 -22.76 -28.64 28.04
CA ALA A 141 -21.43 -29.26 28.10
C ALA A 141 -21.33 -30.43 27.11
N ILE A 142 -20.24 -30.46 26.34
CA ILE A 142 -20.02 -31.45 25.28
C ILE A 142 -19.22 -32.66 25.79
N PRO A 143 -19.44 -33.86 25.23
CA PRO A 143 -18.58 -35.01 25.47
C PRO A 143 -17.14 -34.77 24.97
N CYS A 144 -16.18 -35.43 25.60
CA CYS A 144 -14.78 -35.38 25.22
C CYS A 144 -14.12 -36.76 25.36
N PHE A 145 -12.85 -36.87 24.98
CA PHE A 145 -12.06 -38.09 25.18
C PHE A 145 -10.56 -37.76 25.29
N VAL A 146 -9.80 -38.69 25.86
CA VAL A 146 -8.35 -38.53 26.06
C VAL A 146 -7.59 -39.48 25.14
N GLN A 147 -6.49 -38.99 24.57
CA GLN A 147 -5.50 -39.79 23.83
C GLN A 147 -4.08 -39.44 24.32
N PRO A 148 -3.09 -40.35 24.15
CA PRO A 148 -1.68 -39.99 24.30
C PRO A 148 -1.30 -38.86 23.33
N LEU A 149 -0.49 -37.92 23.79
CA LEU A 149 0.07 -36.88 22.91
C LEU A 149 1.21 -37.48 22.07
N LEU A 150 1.11 -37.34 20.75
CA LEU A 150 2.20 -37.70 19.83
C LEU A 150 3.42 -36.79 20.03
N LYS A 151 4.60 -37.22 19.58
CA LYS A 151 5.79 -36.37 19.59
C LYS A 151 5.66 -35.27 18.51
N ILE A 152 5.05 -34.15 18.89
CA ILE A 152 4.68 -33.04 17.98
C ILE A 152 5.83 -32.11 17.57
N GLY A 153 7.06 -32.40 17.99
CA GLY A 153 8.23 -31.56 17.68
C GLY A 153 8.60 -31.58 16.20
N VAL A 154 9.12 -30.46 15.71
CA VAL A 154 9.65 -30.29 14.34
C VAL A 154 11.16 -30.04 14.43
N CYS A 155 11.91 -30.52 13.44
CA CYS A 155 13.34 -30.22 13.32
C CYS A 155 13.57 -28.71 13.14
N GLY A 156 14.61 -28.16 13.79
CA GLY A 156 14.95 -26.73 13.69
C GLY A 156 15.41 -26.29 12.29
N ASP A 157 15.75 -27.24 11.40
CA ASP A 157 16.13 -26.98 10.02
C ASP A 157 14.91 -26.77 9.08
N VAL A 158 13.68 -26.91 9.60
CA VAL A 158 12.46 -26.61 8.86
C VAL A 158 12.14 -25.12 8.99
N GLY A 159 12.38 -24.37 7.92
CA GLY A 159 12.04 -22.94 7.81
C GLY A 159 10.54 -22.67 7.79
N HIS A 160 10.17 -21.41 8.04
CA HIS A 160 8.78 -20.96 8.12
C HIS A 160 7.98 -21.15 6.83
N ASP A 161 8.63 -21.07 5.66
CA ASP A 161 8.00 -21.24 4.35
C ASP A 161 8.06 -22.68 3.81
N HIS A 162 8.62 -23.62 4.58
CA HIS A 162 8.71 -25.02 4.19
C HIS A 162 7.39 -25.76 4.41
N SER A 163 7.02 -26.59 3.44
CA SER A 163 5.86 -27.48 3.51
C SER A 163 6.27 -28.91 3.18
N PRO A 164 5.64 -29.93 3.81
CA PRO A 164 6.05 -31.31 3.60
C PRO A 164 5.67 -31.80 2.18
N TYR A 165 6.54 -32.60 1.59
CA TYR A 165 6.30 -33.39 0.38
C TYR A 165 6.39 -34.86 0.73
N LEU A 166 5.27 -35.58 0.55
CA LEU A 166 5.11 -36.99 0.85
C LEU A 166 5.13 -37.82 -0.44
N ASP A 167 5.65 -39.03 -0.34
CA ASP A 167 5.62 -40.02 -1.42
C ASP A 167 4.17 -40.35 -1.83
N THR A 168 3.95 -40.47 -3.13
CA THR A 168 2.76 -41.04 -3.78
C THR A 168 2.26 -42.31 -3.09
N ALA A 169 3.16 -43.23 -2.70
CA ALA A 169 2.77 -44.48 -2.04
C ALA A 169 2.12 -44.26 -0.65
N VAL A 170 2.55 -43.23 0.08
CA VAL A 170 1.95 -42.86 1.38
C VAL A 170 0.55 -42.31 1.15
N LEU A 171 0.38 -41.43 0.16
CA LEU A 171 -0.91 -40.86 -0.20
C LEU A 171 -1.90 -41.93 -0.67
N ASP A 172 -1.45 -42.86 -1.52
CA ASP A 172 -2.25 -44.01 -1.97
C ASP A 172 -2.72 -44.87 -0.79
N HIS A 173 -1.84 -45.09 0.20
CA HIS A 173 -2.21 -45.84 1.40
C HIS A 173 -3.26 -45.09 2.24
N MET A 174 -3.13 -43.78 2.42
CA MET A 174 -4.12 -42.96 3.12
C MET A 174 -5.48 -42.98 2.40
N GLU A 175 -5.49 -42.82 1.07
CA GLU A 175 -6.71 -42.92 0.25
C GLU A 175 -7.35 -44.31 0.34
N ALA A 176 -6.55 -45.40 0.38
CA ALA A 176 -7.05 -46.76 0.55
C ALA A 176 -7.75 -46.94 1.92
N VAL A 177 -7.16 -46.43 3.00
CA VAL A 177 -7.78 -46.45 4.33
C VAL A 177 -9.07 -45.61 4.34
N CYS A 178 -9.08 -44.42 3.75
CA CYS A 178 -10.29 -43.61 3.61
C CYS A 178 -11.41 -44.36 2.88
N ASN A 179 -11.10 -45.09 1.81
CA ASN A 179 -12.06 -45.92 1.10
C ASN A 179 -12.65 -47.04 1.97
N GLU A 180 -11.81 -47.74 2.74
CA GLU A 180 -12.25 -48.79 3.67
C GLU A 180 -13.17 -48.22 4.75
N LEU A 181 -12.83 -47.05 5.30
CA LEU A 181 -13.65 -46.35 6.30
C LEU A 181 -14.99 -45.88 5.72
N MET A 182 -15.00 -45.30 4.52
CA MET A 182 -16.25 -44.90 3.83
C MET A 182 -17.18 -46.08 3.59
N GLN A 183 -16.64 -47.25 3.23
CA GLN A 183 -17.43 -48.47 3.08
C GLN A 183 -17.97 -48.99 4.42
N THR A 184 -17.14 -48.95 5.47
CA THR A 184 -17.47 -49.46 6.81
C THR A 184 -18.57 -48.63 7.50
N PHE A 185 -18.54 -47.31 7.33
CA PHE A 185 -19.46 -46.39 7.97
C PHE A 185 -20.53 -45.81 7.02
N ASP A 186 -20.58 -46.29 5.78
CA ASP A 186 -21.48 -45.84 4.71
C ASP A 186 -21.48 -44.33 4.47
N PHE A 187 -20.27 -43.75 4.38
CA PHE A 187 -20.10 -42.34 4.05
C PHE A 187 -20.06 -42.12 2.54
N ILE A 188 -20.71 -41.05 2.07
CA ILE A 188 -20.62 -40.59 0.68
C ILE A 188 -19.33 -39.81 0.39
N ALA A 189 -18.76 -39.20 1.44
CA ALA A 189 -17.48 -38.53 1.45
C ALA A 189 -16.95 -38.54 2.89
N ILE A 190 -15.63 -38.50 3.06
CA ILE A 190 -14.95 -38.59 4.35
C ILE A 190 -13.99 -37.42 4.55
N ASP A 191 -13.88 -36.97 5.79
CA ASP A 191 -12.88 -36.03 6.29
C ASP A 191 -12.10 -36.73 7.42
N CYS A 192 -10.80 -36.90 7.22
CA CYS A 192 -9.88 -37.59 8.12
C CYS A 192 -8.76 -36.67 8.60
N GLU A 193 -8.42 -36.77 9.88
CA GLU A 193 -7.23 -36.15 10.45
C GLU A 193 -6.16 -37.22 10.72
N TRP A 194 -4.92 -36.91 10.35
CA TRP A 194 -3.77 -37.79 10.48
C TRP A 194 -2.63 -37.10 11.21
N GLY A 195 -1.90 -37.88 12.00
CA GLY A 195 -0.61 -37.51 12.56
C GLY A 195 0.48 -38.42 12.01
N LEU A 196 1.46 -37.84 11.32
CA LEU A 196 2.58 -38.59 10.75
C LEU A 196 3.84 -38.30 11.56
N GLU A 197 4.51 -39.37 12.00
CA GLU A 197 5.87 -39.30 12.54
C GLU A 197 6.84 -39.42 11.37
N THR A 198 7.72 -38.43 11.19
CA THR A 198 8.62 -38.36 10.03
C THR A 198 10.07 -38.10 10.45
N THR A 199 10.99 -38.19 9.49
CA THR A 199 12.42 -37.85 9.69
C THR A 199 12.66 -36.38 10.06
N LEU A 200 11.76 -35.47 9.68
CA LEU A 200 11.85 -34.02 9.96
C LEU A 200 10.95 -33.56 11.12
N GLY A 201 10.32 -34.51 11.82
CA GLY A 201 9.41 -34.25 12.93
C GLY A 201 7.96 -34.60 12.62
N PHE A 202 7.03 -34.00 13.34
CA PHE A 202 5.60 -34.28 13.18
C PHE A 202 5.01 -33.58 11.96
N VAL A 203 4.18 -34.27 11.19
CA VAL A 203 3.38 -33.70 10.11
C VAL A 203 1.90 -33.96 10.38
N SER A 204 1.11 -32.89 10.43
CA SER A 204 -0.35 -32.98 10.48
C SER A 204 -0.89 -33.07 9.06
N VAL A 205 -1.87 -33.95 8.80
CA VAL A 205 -2.55 -34.03 7.51
C VAL A 205 -4.06 -34.07 7.71
N THR A 206 -4.80 -33.29 6.92
CA THR A 206 -6.24 -33.45 6.73
C THR A 206 -6.52 -34.01 5.35
N THR A 207 -7.44 -34.96 5.25
CA THR A 207 -7.81 -35.61 3.98
C THR A 207 -9.31 -35.52 3.79
N VAL A 208 -9.72 -34.93 2.68
CA VAL A 208 -11.13 -34.90 2.25
C VAL A 208 -11.26 -35.66 0.94
N MET A 209 -12.15 -36.66 0.91
CA MET A 209 -12.28 -37.57 -0.22
C MET A 209 -13.73 -38.02 -0.42
N PRO A 210 -14.30 -37.99 -1.64
CA PRO A 210 -15.58 -38.61 -1.94
C PRO A 210 -15.45 -40.11 -2.17
N ARG A 211 -16.55 -40.85 -1.94
CA ARG A 211 -16.68 -42.25 -2.38
C ARG A 211 -16.73 -42.37 -3.91
N ASN A 212 -17.33 -41.38 -4.58
CA ASN A 212 -17.28 -41.25 -6.04
C ASN A 212 -16.28 -40.14 -6.45
N PRO A 213 -15.08 -40.50 -6.95
CA PRO A 213 -14.03 -39.55 -7.31
C PRO A 213 -14.34 -38.71 -8.56
N GLN A 214 -15.49 -38.92 -9.22
CA GLN A 214 -15.93 -38.08 -10.34
C GLN A 214 -16.71 -36.84 -9.90
N LEU A 215 -17.16 -36.78 -8.65
CA LEU A 215 -18.05 -35.70 -8.17
C LEU A 215 -17.31 -34.61 -7.40
N MET A 216 -16.20 -34.93 -6.74
CA MET A 216 -15.48 -34.02 -5.85
C MET A 216 -13.98 -34.27 -5.97
N ASN A 217 -13.18 -33.20 -5.81
CA ASN A 217 -11.73 -33.32 -5.76
C ASN A 217 -11.29 -34.07 -4.48
N VAL A 218 -10.25 -34.90 -4.55
CA VAL A 218 -9.59 -35.42 -3.35
C VAL A 218 -8.53 -34.43 -2.92
N ALA A 219 -8.52 -34.05 -1.66
CA ALA A 219 -7.60 -33.06 -1.12
C ALA A 219 -6.88 -33.60 0.11
N HIS A 220 -5.54 -33.55 0.11
CA HIS A 220 -4.71 -33.75 1.28
C HIS A 220 -4.00 -32.44 1.62
N THR A 221 -4.33 -31.83 2.75
CA THR A 221 -3.62 -30.65 3.25
C THR A 221 -2.68 -31.06 4.35
N MET A 222 -1.43 -30.63 4.27
CA MET A 222 -0.37 -31.10 5.15
C MET A 222 0.55 -29.96 5.59
N GLY A 223 1.02 -30.04 6.83
CA GLY A 223 1.93 -29.04 7.40
C GLY A 223 2.84 -29.66 8.46
N PHE A 224 4.00 -29.05 8.67
CA PHE A 224 4.88 -29.42 9.78
C PHE A 224 4.31 -28.93 11.12
N GLY A 225 4.43 -29.75 12.15
CA GLY A 225 3.95 -29.43 13.50
C GLY A 225 2.49 -29.80 13.75
N PHE A 226 2.05 -29.55 14.99
CA PHE A 226 0.73 -29.92 15.48
C PHE A 226 -0.37 -29.01 14.92
N ALA A 227 -1.45 -29.62 14.42
CA ALA A 227 -2.64 -28.93 13.88
C ALA A 227 -2.35 -27.95 12.72
N SER A 228 -1.16 -28.01 12.12
CA SER A 228 -0.72 -27.09 11.07
C SER A 228 -1.46 -27.26 9.75
N ALA A 229 -2.06 -28.42 9.49
CA ALA A 229 -2.95 -28.62 8.35
C ALA A 229 -4.32 -27.91 8.51
N GLN A 230 -4.68 -27.49 9.73
CA GLN A 230 -5.99 -26.90 10.06
C GLN A 230 -5.89 -25.44 10.50
N ASN A 231 -4.70 -25.04 10.97
CA ASN A 231 -4.37 -23.68 11.37
C ASN A 231 -3.21 -23.21 10.51
N THR A 232 -3.38 -22.10 9.79
CA THR A 232 -2.25 -21.35 9.22
C THR A 232 -1.46 -20.73 10.38
N GLY A 233 -0.60 -21.54 11.01
CA GLY A 233 0.40 -21.10 11.97
C GLY A 233 1.57 -20.41 11.26
N SER A 234 2.70 -20.25 11.95
CA SER A 234 3.92 -19.67 11.38
C SER A 234 4.60 -20.54 10.31
N LEU A 235 4.06 -21.71 9.99
CA LEU A 235 4.63 -22.68 9.04
C LEU A 235 3.69 -22.86 7.84
N ALA A 236 4.27 -22.87 6.64
CA ALA A 236 3.53 -23.03 5.39
C ALA A 236 2.94 -24.45 5.22
N THR A 237 1.77 -24.52 4.59
CA THR A 237 1.10 -25.79 4.25
C THR A 237 1.26 -26.16 2.78
N ALA A 238 1.25 -27.45 2.49
CA ALA A 238 1.12 -28.00 1.14
C ALA A 238 -0.27 -28.60 0.95
N LEU A 239 -0.75 -28.55 -0.30
CA LEU A 239 -1.96 -29.25 -0.74
C LEU A 239 -1.58 -30.22 -1.84
N VAL A 240 -2.10 -31.45 -1.74
CA VAL A 240 -2.16 -32.41 -2.83
C VAL A 240 -3.61 -32.57 -3.25
N LEU A 241 -3.90 -32.19 -4.48
CA LEU A 241 -5.23 -32.20 -5.06
C LEU A 241 -5.29 -33.22 -6.19
N ARG A 242 -6.22 -34.17 -6.10
CA ARG A 242 -6.60 -35.05 -7.21
C ARG A 242 -7.90 -34.53 -7.82
N PRO A 243 -7.86 -33.93 -9.03
CA PRO A 243 -9.04 -33.36 -9.64
C PRO A 243 -10.12 -34.40 -9.92
N ALA A 244 -11.39 -34.01 -9.81
CA ALA A 244 -12.50 -34.82 -10.25
C ALA A 244 -12.31 -35.24 -11.72
N CYS A 245 -12.64 -36.50 -12.03
CA CYS A 245 -12.46 -37.10 -13.37
C CYS A 245 -10.99 -37.26 -13.82
N SER A 246 -10.02 -37.17 -12.91
CA SER A 246 -8.60 -37.36 -13.20
C SER A 246 -7.87 -38.15 -12.11
N ASN A 247 -6.76 -38.80 -12.49
CA ASN A 247 -5.84 -39.45 -11.56
C ASN A 247 -4.58 -38.60 -11.29
N LEU A 248 -4.53 -37.37 -11.84
CA LEU A 248 -3.41 -36.46 -11.64
C LEU A 248 -3.31 -36.00 -10.19
N ARG A 249 -2.08 -35.88 -9.67
CA ARG A 249 -1.80 -35.23 -8.38
C ARG A 249 -1.20 -33.85 -8.61
N LEU A 250 -2.02 -32.83 -8.40
CA LEU A 250 -1.59 -31.44 -8.46
C LEU A 250 -1.14 -30.99 -7.07
N TRP A 251 0.05 -30.45 -7.00
CA TRP A 251 0.66 -29.96 -5.77
C TRP A 251 0.64 -28.45 -5.70
N ARG A 252 0.37 -27.93 -4.51
CA ARG A 252 0.54 -26.54 -4.10
C ARG A 252 1.52 -26.49 -2.93
N GLY A 253 2.40 -25.50 -2.96
CA GLY A 253 3.41 -25.25 -1.93
C GLY A 253 4.58 -24.48 -2.52
N ARG A 254 5.10 -23.51 -1.75
CA ARG A 254 6.19 -22.65 -2.21
C ARG A 254 7.55 -23.33 -2.11
N HIS A 255 7.84 -23.94 -0.97
CA HIS A 255 9.08 -24.67 -0.73
C HIS A 255 8.77 -26.06 -0.16
N LEU A 256 8.73 -27.04 -1.05
CA LEU A 256 8.41 -28.42 -0.74
C LEU A 256 9.63 -29.16 -0.18
N ARG A 257 9.47 -29.81 0.96
CA ARG A 257 10.51 -30.57 1.66
C ARG A 257 10.21 -32.04 1.62
N GLU A 258 11.02 -32.81 0.90
CA GLU A 258 10.88 -34.26 0.85
C GLU A 258 10.99 -34.86 2.26
N THR A 259 9.95 -35.60 2.65
CA THR A 259 9.77 -36.05 4.02
C THR A 259 9.43 -37.54 4.06
N THR A 260 10.28 -38.32 4.73
CA THR A 260 10.08 -39.78 4.88
C THR A 260 9.19 -40.08 6.08
N VAL A 261 8.08 -40.77 5.85
CA VAL A 261 7.13 -41.18 6.90
C VAL A 261 7.61 -42.45 7.59
N LEU A 262 7.72 -42.40 8.92
CA LEU A 262 8.10 -43.52 9.78
C LEU A 262 6.88 -44.24 10.34
N ARG A 263 5.85 -43.49 10.74
CA ARG A 263 4.61 -44.03 11.31
C ARG A 263 3.43 -43.11 11.02
N MET A 264 2.24 -43.70 10.87
CA MET A 264 0.99 -42.98 10.61
C MET A 264 -0.03 -43.27 11.70
N HIS A 265 -0.74 -42.23 12.13
CA HIS A 265 -1.82 -42.33 13.11
C HIS A 265 -3.09 -41.66 12.57
N LEU A 266 -4.22 -42.35 12.65
CA LEU A 266 -5.53 -41.81 12.36
C LEU A 266 -6.12 -41.19 13.64
N LEU A 267 -6.28 -39.88 13.62
CA LEU A 267 -6.73 -39.09 14.78
C LEU A 267 -8.25 -38.86 14.76
N GLN A 268 -8.84 -38.77 13.58
CA GLN A 268 -10.28 -38.56 13.38
C GLN A 268 -10.72 -39.11 12.03
N ALA A 269 -11.97 -39.60 11.96
CA ALA A 269 -12.66 -39.91 10.71
C ALA A 269 -14.14 -39.51 10.84
N ARG A 270 -14.61 -38.61 9.96
CA ARG A 270 -16.01 -38.11 9.95
C ARG A 270 -16.58 -38.02 8.53
N PRO A 271 -17.91 -38.02 8.33
CA PRO A 271 -18.49 -37.75 7.03
C PRO A 271 -18.18 -36.31 6.61
N ALA A 272 -17.86 -36.10 5.34
CA ALA A 272 -17.67 -34.80 4.73
C ALA A 272 -18.91 -34.37 3.95
N TYR A 273 -19.07 -33.05 3.76
CA TYR A 273 -20.05 -32.51 2.82
C TYR A 273 -19.57 -32.76 1.38
N ALA A 274 -20.40 -33.39 0.55
CA ALA A 274 -20.07 -33.68 -0.85
C ALA A 274 -20.35 -32.45 -1.72
N ASP A 275 -19.29 -31.70 -2.02
CA ASP A 275 -19.35 -30.51 -2.86
C ASP A 275 -18.98 -30.85 -4.32
N ASP A 276 -19.76 -30.36 -5.30
CA ASP A 276 -19.49 -30.60 -6.71
C ASP A 276 -18.22 -29.85 -7.14
N ALA A 277 -17.25 -30.58 -7.68
CA ALA A 277 -16.01 -30.00 -8.22
C ALA A 277 -16.26 -29.13 -9.46
N PHE A 278 -17.38 -29.36 -10.16
CA PHE A 278 -17.82 -28.53 -11.27
C PHE A 278 -18.77 -27.45 -10.77
N ARG A 279 -18.40 -26.18 -10.98
CA ARG A 279 -19.25 -25.05 -10.59
C ARG A 279 -19.62 -24.19 -11.77
N ASP A 280 -20.84 -23.68 -11.72
CA ASP A 280 -21.32 -22.64 -12.61
C ASP A 280 -20.81 -21.30 -12.07
N ARG A 281 -20.02 -20.58 -12.88
CA ARG A 281 -19.44 -19.28 -12.52
C ARG A 281 -19.78 -18.24 -13.57
N TYR A 282 -20.13 -17.04 -13.10
CA TYR A 282 -20.23 -15.85 -13.94
C TYR A 282 -18.85 -15.24 -14.16
N VAL A 283 -18.38 -15.24 -15.42
CA VAL A 283 -17.08 -14.69 -15.82
C VAL A 283 -17.33 -13.41 -16.61
N LEU A 284 -16.48 -12.38 -16.43
CA LEU A 284 -16.62 -11.14 -17.20
C LEU A 284 -16.38 -11.39 -18.70
N THR A 285 -17.20 -10.75 -19.55
CA THR A 285 -16.87 -10.67 -20.98
C THR A 285 -15.59 -9.86 -21.18
N ASP A 286 -14.80 -10.16 -22.23
CA ASP A 286 -13.53 -9.46 -22.48
C ASP A 286 -13.72 -7.95 -22.59
N VAL A 287 -14.78 -7.50 -23.28
CA VAL A 287 -15.12 -6.08 -23.46
C VAL A 287 -15.46 -5.41 -22.12
N CYS A 288 -16.26 -6.07 -21.27
CA CYS A 288 -16.61 -5.54 -19.95
C CYS A 288 -15.37 -5.47 -19.06
N ARG A 289 -14.53 -6.50 -19.07
CA ARG A 289 -13.28 -6.54 -18.31
C ARG A 289 -12.36 -5.37 -18.69
N GLU A 290 -12.11 -5.14 -19.98
CA GLU A 290 -11.29 -4.01 -20.44
C GLU A 290 -11.87 -2.66 -20.01
N ALA A 291 -13.19 -2.50 -20.13
CA ALA A 291 -13.88 -1.27 -19.71
C ALA A 291 -13.77 -1.02 -18.19
N LEU A 292 -13.90 -2.08 -17.37
CA LEU A 292 -13.80 -1.98 -15.92
C LEU A 292 -12.36 -1.70 -15.47
N ILE A 293 -11.36 -2.39 -16.04
CA ILE A 293 -9.93 -2.15 -15.76
C ILE A 293 -9.53 -0.71 -16.10
N GLY A 294 -10.13 -0.11 -17.14
CA GLY A 294 -9.90 1.29 -17.48
C GLY A 294 -10.56 2.32 -16.53
N ARG A 295 -11.51 1.90 -15.70
CA ARG A 295 -12.33 2.79 -14.83
C ARG A 295 -12.03 2.63 -13.34
N TYR A 296 -11.73 1.42 -12.90
CA TYR A 296 -11.63 1.02 -11.50
C TYR A 296 -10.23 0.50 -11.16
N ASP A 297 -9.95 0.38 -9.87
CA ASP A 297 -8.69 -0.15 -9.39
C ASP A 297 -8.65 -1.67 -9.54
N VAL A 298 -7.47 -2.18 -9.92
CA VAL A 298 -7.27 -3.60 -10.25
C VAL A 298 -6.09 -4.12 -9.46
N VAL A 299 -6.33 -5.18 -8.71
CA VAL A 299 -5.33 -5.80 -7.84
C VAL A 299 -5.23 -7.28 -8.17
N GLU A 300 -4.02 -7.80 -8.29
CA GLU A 300 -3.80 -9.25 -8.46
C GLU A 300 -4.26 -10.01 -7.21
N ALA A 301 -4.95 -11.12 -7.42
CA ALA A 301 -5.52 -11.94 -6.35
C ALA A 301 -5.49 -13.43 -6.70
N SER A 302 -5.33 -14.28 -5.69
CA SER A 302 -5.39 -15.74 -5.83
C SER A 302 -6.71 -16.29 -5.29
N LEU A 303 -7.30 -17.27 -5.96
CA LEU A 303 -8.51 -17.93 -5.47
C LEU A 303 -8.18 -18.89 -4.31
N LEU A 304 -8.89 -18.76 -3.18
CA LEU A 304 -8.85 -19.75 -2.09
C LEU A 304 -10.04 -20.71 -2.22
N THR A 305 -11.26 -20.18 -2.11
CA THR A 305 -12.51 -20.94 -2.20
C THR A 305 -13.41 -20.26 -3.23
N LEU A 306 -14.04 -21.01 -4.14
CA LEU A 306 -15.05 -20.45 -5.04
C LEU A 306 -16.44 -20.65 -4.45
N GLY A 307 -17.17 -19.56 -4.27
CA GLY A 307 -18.57 -19.53 -3.86
C GLY A 307 -19.55 -19.53 -5.03
N ALA A 308 -20.80 -19.20 -4.74
CA ALA A 308 -21.86 -19.05 -5.73
C ALA A 308 -21.76 -17.73 -6.52
N GLN A 309 -21.18 -16.69 -5.91
CA GLN A 309 -21.00 -15.37 -6.50
C GLN A 309 -19.51 -15.01 -6.52
N SER A 310 -19.05 -14.39 -7.60
CA SER A 310 -17.68 -13.83 -7.73
C SER A 310 -17.69 -12.31 -7.87
N SER A 311 -18.85 -11.69 -7.66
CA SER A 311 -19.05 -10.25 -7.69
C SER A 311 -20.12 -9.85 -6.68
N GLY A 312 -19.85 -8.83 -5.86
CA GLY A 312 -20.78 -8.34 -4.84
C GLY A 312 -20.06 -7.61 -3.72
N ARG A 313 -20.67 -7.53 -2.54
CA ARG A 313 -20.06 -6.89 -1.36
C ARG A 313 -18.81 -7.67 -0.94
N ALA A 314 -17.75 -6.93 -0.61
CA ALA A 314 -16.50 -7.47 -0.12
C ALA A 314 -16.46 -7.49 1.42
N LEU A 315 -16.08 -8.63 2.03
CA LEU A 315 -15.68 -8.71 3.44
C LEU A 315 -14.16 -8.84 3.52
N VAL A 316 -13.50 -7.81 4.05
CA VAL A 316 -12.04 -7.74 4.08
C VAL A 316 -11.52 -8.08 5.49
N ALA A 317 -10.51 -8.94 5.58
CA ALA A 317 -9.85 -9.27 6.85
C ALA A 317 -8.39 -9.69 6.69
N PRO A 318 -7.55 -9.60 7.72
CA PRO A 318 -6.13 -9.99 7.59
C PRO A 318 -5.96 -11.49 7.33
N ASN A 319 -6.81 -12.33 7.91
CA ASN A 319 -6.82 -13.77 7.64
C ASN A 319 -8.24 -14.35 7.64
N LEU A 320 -8.38 -15.53 7.07
CA LEU A 320 -9.66 -16.23 6.92
C LEU A 320 -10.36 -16.49 8.26
N MET A 321 -9.62 -16.87 9.31
CA MET A 321 -10.21 -17.00 10.65
C MET A 321 -10.80 -15.69 11.19
N SER A 322 -10.11 -14.57 10.97
CA SER A 322 -10.64 -13.24 11.34
C SER A 322 -11.85 -12.88 10.50
N ALA A 323 -11.83 -13.21 9.20
CA ALA A 323 -12.99 -13.04 8.33
C ALA A 323 -14.19 -13.84 8.83
N TRP A 324 -13.99 -15.09 9.24
CA TRP A 324 -15.05 -15.97 9.73
C TRP A 324 -15.70 -15.41 11.01
N ARG A 325 -14.88 -14.98 11.98
CA ARG A 325 -15.38 -14.32 13.19
C ARG A 325 -16.17 -13.05 12.89
N ARG A 326 -15.75 -12.28 11.89
CA ARG A 326 -16.47 -11.07 11.44
C ARG A 326 -17.79 -11.45 10.78
N TYR A 327 -17.79 -12.42 9.88
CA TYR A 327 -18.98 -12.94 9.21
C TYR A 327 -20.03 -13.43 10.22
N LEU A 328 -19.62 -14.20 11.24
CA LEU A 328 -20.50 -14.65 12.32
C LEU A 328 -21.05 -13.52 13.21
N ALA A 329 -20.44 -12.33 13.19
CA ALA A 329 -20.90 -11.18 13.95
C ALA A 329 -21.86 -10.27 13.17
N LEU A 330 -22.02 -10.49 11.86
CA LEU A 330 -22.96 -9.77 11.01
C LEU A 330 -24.40 -10.16 11.31
N SER A 331 -25.34 -9.26 10.99
CA SER A 331 -26.76 -9.59 10.98
C SER A 331 -27.10 -10.55 9.82
N PRO A 332 -28.21 -11.29 9.88
CA PRO A 332 -28.60 -12.20 8.79
C PRO A 332 -28.73 -11.53 7.42
N GLY A 333 -29.17 -10.25 7.38
CA GLY A 333 -29.26 -9.49 6.13
C GLY A 333 -27.88 -9.18 5.55
N GLU A 334 -26.95 -8.72 6.40
CA GLU A 334 -25.57 -8.41 6.00
C GLU A 334 -24.80 -9.67 5.56
N GLN A 335 -25.05 -10.82 6.19
CA GLN A 335 -24.47 -12.09 5.77
C GLN A 335 -24.88 -12.46 4.35
N ALA A 336 -26.14 -12.21 3.97
CA ALA A 336 -26.66 -12.50 2.64
C ALA A 336 -26.04 -11.63 1.53
N ASP A 337 -25.57 -10.43 1.86
CA ASP A 337 -24.95 -9.51 0.90
C ASP A 337 -23.47 -9.83 0.62
N VAL A 338 -22.77 -10.54 1.53
CA VAL A 338 -21.35 -10.88 1.38
C VAL A 338 -21.15 -11.90 0.25
N ALA A 339 -20.64 -11.44 -0.88
CA ALA A 339 -20.34 -12.29 -2.03
C ALA A 339 -18.89 -12.79 -2.02
N VAL A 340 -17.95 -11.93 -1.62
CA VAL A 340 -16.51 -12.19 -1.70
C VAL A 340 -15.82 -11.81 -0.38
N VAL A 341 -15.02 -12.72 0.14
CA VAL A 341 -14.14 -12.53 1.29
C VAL A 341 -12.72 -12.32 0.78
N ILE A 342 -12.08 -11.23 1.19
CA ILE A 342 -10.74 -10.86 0.77
C ILE A 342 -9.82 -10.92 1.98
N VAL A 343 -8.72 -11.68 1.87
CA VAL A 343 -7.74 -11.82 2.94
C VAL A 343 -6.29 -11.69 2.49
N ASP A 344 -5.40 -11.25 3.38
CA ASP A 344 -3.96 -11.25 3.11
C ASP A 344 -3.40 -12.68 3.17
N GLU A 345 -3.86 -13.45 4.17
CA GLU A 345 -3.39 -14.80 4.47
C GLU A 345 -4.55 -15.77 4.72
N GLY A 346 -4.37 -17.03 4.35
CA GLY A 346 -5.35 -18.09 4.61
C GLY A 346 -5.27 -19.23 3.60
N SER A 347 -5.85 -20.37 3.99
CA SER A 347 -5.95 -21.57 3.15
C SER A 347 -7.41 -22.00 3.01
N ALA A 348 -7.80 -22.52 1.85
CA ALA A 348 -9.16 -23.02 1.63
C ALA A 348 -9.52 -24.22 2.54
N GLU A 349 -8.51 -24.91 3.03
CA GLU A 349 -8.59 -26.17 3.77
C GLU A 349 -8.40 -25.98 5.28
N GLU A 350 -8.09 -24.76 5.71
CA GLU A 350 -8.17 -24.40 7.12
C GLU A 350 -9.64 -24.41 7.56
N HIS A 351 -9.86 -24.38 8.87
CA HIS A 351 -11.21 -24.46 9.41
C HIS A 351 -12.16 -23.38 8.85
N ALA A 352 -11.75 -22.11 8.83
CA ALA A 352 -12.55 -21.01 8.27
C ALA A 352 -12.81 -21.16 6.76
N GLY A 353 -11.84 -21.67 5.99
CA GLY A 353 -12.01 -21.96 4.57
C GLY A 353 -13.09 -23.02 4.30
N ILE A 354 -13.17 -24.06 5.15
CA ILE A 354 -14.23 -25.08 5.10
C ILE A 354 -15.60 -24.45 5.40
N MET A 355 -15.68 -23.56 6.39
CA MET A 355 -16.93 -22.89 6.77
C MET A 355 -17.44 -21.96 5.65
N PHE A 356 -16.59 -21.12 5.07
CA PHE A 356 -16.99 -20.27 3.94
C PHE A 356 -17.42 -21.07 2.71
N ARG A 357 -16.78 -22.23 2.47
CA ARG A 357 -17.20 -23.14 1.40
C ARG A 357 -18.62 -23.65 1.61
N GLN A 358 -18.98 -24.02 2.84
CA GLN A 358 -20.34 -24.46 3.18
C GLN A 358 -21.38 -23.34 3.04
N GLN A 359 -20.99 -22.10 3.34
CA GLN A 359 -21.83 -20.92 3.10
C GLN A 359 -21.90 -20.51 1.62
N GLY A 360 -21.10 -21.14 0.74
CA GLY A 360 -21.07 -20.81 -0.68
C GLY A 360 -20.48 -19.43 -0.98
N ILE A 361 -19.54 -18.94 -0.16
CA ILE A 361 -18.91 -17.62 -0.31
C ILE A 361 -17.55 -17.75 -1.00
N THR A 362 -17.26 -16.85 -1.94
CA THR A 362 -15.96 -16.82 -2.61
C THR A 362 -14.92 -16.21 -1.69
N CYS A 363 -13.79 -16.88 -1.48
CA CYS A 363 -12.66 -16.36 -0.72
C CYS A 363 -11.46 -16.18 -1.64
N VAL A 364 -10.84 -15.00 -1.59
CA VAL A 364 -9.66 -14.66 -2.38
C VAL A 364 -8.55 -14.13 -1.49
N ARG A 365 -7.31 -14.48 -1.84
CA ARG A 365 -6.11 -13.92 -1.26
C ARG A 365 -5.66 -12.73 -2.08
N MET A 366 -5.63 -11.55 -1.49
CA MET A 366 -5.25 -10.28 -2.11
C MET A 366 -4.60 -9.42 -1.04
N ASP A 367 -3.64 -8.57 -1.41
CA ASP A 367 -3.16 -7.55 -0.48
C ASP A 367 -4.31 -6.59 -0.12
N THR A 368 -4.87 -6.76 1.07
CA THR A 368 -6.06 -6.02 1.53
C THR A 368 -5.80 -4.53 1.66
N ARG A 369 -4.52 -4.12 1.72
CA ARG A 369 -4.08 -2.73 1.80
C ARG A 369 -4.28 -1.98 0.49
N ARG A 370 -4.36 -2.71 -0.62
CA ARG A 370 -4.64 -2.16 -1.94
C ARG A 370 -6.13 -1.96 -2.20
N MET A 371 -6.99 -2.26 -1.21
CA MET A 371 -8.40 -1.91 -1.25
C MET A 371 -8.58 -0.39 -1.18
N PRO A 372 -9.12 0.27 -2.22
CA PRO A 372 -9.39 1.70 -2.17
C PRO A 372 -10.39 2.03 -1.06
N ALA A 373 -10.23 3.20 -0.41
CA ALA A 373 -11.21 3.69 0.55
C ALA A 373 -12.56 3.91 -0.15
N GLY A 374 -13.62 3.29 0.35
CA GLY A 374 -14.97 3.34 -0.24
C GLY A 374 -15.25 2.27 -1.29
N ALA A 375 -14.30 1.38 -1.61
CA ALA A 375 -14.58 0.18 -2.39
C ALA A 375 -15.24 -0.87 -1.49
N ASP A 376 -16.57 -0.89 -1.47
CA ASP A 376 -17.39 -1.86 -0.74
C ASP A 376 -17.74 -3.08 -1.60
N CYS A 377 -17.53 -2.98 -2.92
CA CYS A 377 -17.84 -3.99 -3.91
C CYS A 377 -16.59 -4.49 -4.64
N VAL A 378 -16.60 -5.76 -5.02
CA VAL A 378 -15.50 -6.40 -5.74
C VAL A 378 -16.01 -7.31 -6.85
N VAL A 379 -15.23 -7.43 -7.92
CA VAL A 379 -15.37 -8.49 -8.92
C VAL A 379 -14.07 -9.28 -8.99
N PHE A 380 -14.13 -10.57 -8.70
CA PHE A 380 -13.00 -11.48 -8.90
C PHE A 380 -13.09 -12.16 -10.27
N ASP A 381 -12.16 -11.83 -11.17
CA ASP A 381 -12.07 -12.37 -12.52
C ASP A 381 -10.62 -12.60 -12.94
N ARG A 382 -10.32 -13.81 -13.45
CA ARG A 382 -9.00 -14.19 -14.03
C ARG A 382 -7.78 -13.82 -13.18
N GLY A 383 -7.83 -14.09 -11.87
CA GLY A 383 -6.71 -13.85 -10.95
C GLY A 383 -6.51 -12.38 -10.58
N ALA A 384 -7.54 -11.55 -10.76
CA ALA A 384 -7.55 -10.17 -10.30
C ALA A 384 -8.89 -9.82 -9.65
N CYS A 385 -8.82 -8.93 -8.67
CA CYS A 385 -9.97 -8.23 -8.12
C CYS A 385 -10.07 -6.85 -8.76
N ILE A 386 -11.23 -6.53 -9.29
CA ILE A 386 -11.61 -5.18 -9.70
C ILE A 386 -12.43 -4.58 -8.57
N LEU A 387 -11.99 -3.45 -8.04
CA LEU A 387 -12.45 -2.87 -6.78
C LEU A 387 -13.22 -1.58 -7.05
N GLY A 388 -14.43 -1.47 -6.51
CA GLY A 388 -15.32 -0.35 -6.79
C GLY A 388 -16.55 -0.34 -5.90
N ASP A 389 -17.64 0.20 -6.43
CA ASP A 389 -18.88 0.47 -5.71
C ASP A 389 -20.08 -0.29 -6.31
N TRP A 390 -21.27 -0.05 -5.79
CA TRP A 390 -22.52 -0.58 -6.37
C TRP A 390 -22.77 -0.15 -7.82
N THR A 391 -22.24 0.99 -8.26
CA THR A 391 -22.34 1.45 -9.65
C THR A 391 -21.54 0.53 -10.57
N MET A 392 -20.36 0.09 -10.14
CA MET A 392 -19.55 -0.92 -10.82
C MET A 392 -20.37 -2.19 -11.05
N LEU A 393 -20.98 -2.73 -9.99
CA LEU A 393 -21.74 -3.98 -10.05
C LEU A 393 -22.90 -3.92 -11.05
N ARG A 394 -23.60 -2.78 -11.14
CA ARG A 394 -24.70 -2.57 -12.10
C ARG A 394 -24.25 -2.55 -13.56
N SER A 395 -22.97 -2.32 -13.82
CA SER A 395 -22.41 -2.25 -15.19
C SER A 395 -21.83 -3.58 -15.69
N ILE A 396 -21.81 -4.61 -14.84
CA ILE A 396 -21.20 -5.90 -15.15
C ILE A 396 -21.97 -6.62 -16.26
N GLN A 397 -21.23 -7.09 -17.26
CA GLN A 397 -21.70 -8.06 -18.24
C GLN A 397 -20.87 -9.32 -18.11
N SER A 398 -21.54 -10.40 -17.74
CA SER A 398 -20.92 -11.70 -17.51
C SER A 398 -21.59 -12.79 -18.34
N GLU A 399 -20.88 -13.90 -18.52
CA GLU A 399 -21.40 -15.13 -19.11
C GLU A 399 -21.25 -16.29 -18.13
N LEU A 400 -22.22 -17.20 -18.14
CA LEU A 400 -22.21 -18.38 -17.29
C LEU A 400 -21.36 -19.47 -17.94
N ARG A 401 -20.35 -19.95 -17.21
CA ARG A 401 -19.52 -21.09 -17.60
C ARG A 401 -19.59 -22.17 -16.53
N ARG A 402 -19.71 -23.43 -16.95
CA ARG A 402 -19.54 -24.59 -16.07
C ARG A 402 -18.16 -25.17 -16.26
N GLU A 403 -17.34 -25.16 -15.23
CA GLU A 403 -15.95 -25.61 -15.30
C GLU A 403 -15.50 -26.29 -14.02
N LEU A 404 -14.47 -27.13 -14.15
CA LEU A 404 -13.78 -27.72 -13.01
C LEU A 404 -13.00 -26.63 -12.27
N VAL A 405 -13.30 -26.45 -11.00
CA VAL A 405 -12.63 -25.44 -10.17
C VAL A 405 -11.38 -26.04 -9.55
N LEU A 406 -10.22 -25.43 -9.84
CA LEU A 406 -8.94 -25.77 -9.26
C LEU A 406 -8.28 -24.51 -8.66
N PRO A 407 -7.48 -24.65 -7.60
CA PRO A 407 -6.59 -23.58 -7.16
C PRO A 407 -5.65 -23.17 -8.30
N ASP A 408 -5.42 -21.87 -8.46
CA ASP A 408 -4.63 -21.27 -9.54
C ASP A 408 -3.11 -21.41 -9.35
N ASP A 409 -2.67 -21.90 -8.20
CA ASP A 409 -1.27 -22.06 -7.79
C ASP A 409 -0.81 -23.53 -7.69
N CYS A 410 -1.67 -24.46 -8.10
CA CYS A 410 -1.36 -25.89 -8.25
C CYS A 410 -0.46 -26.18 -9.48
N ALA A 411 0.25 -27.31 -9.47
CA ALA A 411 0.90 -27.89 -10.66
C ALA A 411 1.31 -29.35 -10.49
N LEU A 412 1.75 -29.99 -11.57
CA LEU A 412 2.44 -31.27 -11.48
C LEU A 412 3.86 -31.10 -10.94
N ILE A 413 4.34 -32.14 -10.26
CA ILE A 413 5.73 -32.27 -9.80
C ILE A 413 6.41 -33.30 -10.69
N PHE A 414 7.53 -32.89 -11.29
CA PHE A 414 8.40 -33.73 -12.10
C PHE A 414 9.79 -33.83 -11.44
N THR A 415 10.28 -35.06 -11.33
CA THR A 415 11.62 -35.41 -10.80
C THR A 415 12.48 -36.01 -11.91
N ASP A 416 13.70 -36.47 -11.60
CA ASP A 416 14.70 -36.85 -12.62
C ASP A 416 14.32 -38.09 -13.46
N GLU A 417 13.30 -38.85 -13.05
CA GLU A 417 12.83 -40.07 -13.72
C GLU A 417 11.98 -39.81 -14.97
N VAL A 418 11.83 -38.55 -15.40
CA VAL A 418 11.00 -38.19 -16.57
C VAL A 418 11.58 -38.59 -17.93
N LEU A 419 12.87 -38.97 -17.99
CA LEU A 419 13.54 -39.35 -19.24
C LEU A 419 14.00 -40.81 -19.23
N VAL A 420 13.82 -41.50 -20.35
CA VAL A 420 14.42 -42.83 -20.57
C VAL A 420 15.91 -42.73 -20.94
N PRO A 421 16.70 -43.81 -20.76
CA PRO A 421 18.08 -43.88 -21.27
C PRO A 421 18.10 -43.66 -22.79
N GLY A 422 18.38 -42.43 -23.23
CA GLY A 422 18.22 -41.98 -24.63
C GLY A 422 17.74 -40.53 -24.77
N GLY A 423 17.15 -39.94 -23.72
CA GLY A 423 16.74 -38.54 -23.69
C GLY A 423 15.33 -38.26 -24.22
N GLU A 424 14.51 -39.30 -24.42
CA GLU A 424 13.07 -39.17 -24.71
C GLU A 424 12.26 -39.17 -23.40
N LEU A 425 11.10 -38.50 -23.38
CA LEU A 425 10.19 -38.56 -22.23
C LEU A 425 9.69 -39.98 -22.00
N THR A 426 9.55 -40.36 -20.72
CA THR A 426 8.89 -41.61 -20.35
C THR A 426 7.43 -41.59 -20.80
N ARG A 427 6.88 -42.78 -21.10
CA ARG A 427 5.48 -42.94 -21.49
C ARG A 427 4.53 -42.38 -20.44
N ASP A 428 4.84 -42.61 -19.16
CA ASP A 428 4.06 -42.11 -18.03
C ASP A 428 4.02 -40.58 -18.01
N CYS A 429 5.15 -39.91 -18.30
CA CYS A 429 5.21 -38.45 -18.40
C CYS A 429 4.31 -37.93 -19.54
N ILE A 430 4.37 -38.56 -20.73
CA ILE A 430 3.53 -38.20 -21.88
C ILE A 430 2.05 -38.37 -21.55
N ASP A 431 1.68 -39.48 -20.90
CA ASP A 431 0.30 -39.77 -20.52
C ASP A 431 -0.22 -38.78 -19.45
N VAL A 432 0.63 -38.38 -18.50
CA VAL A 432 0.33 -37.34 -17.49
C VAL A 432 0.08 -35.98 -18.14
N LEU A 433 0.95 -35.55 -19.08
CA LEU A 433 0.76 -34.30 -19.83
C LEU A 433 -0.51 -34.34 -20.69
N ALA A 434 -0.80 -35.47 -21.33
CA ALA A 434 -2.01 -35.67 -22.11
C ALA A 434 -3.28 -35.58 -21.25
N GLN A 435 -3.25 -36.12 -20.02
CA GLN A 435 -4.33 -35.96 -19.05
C GLN A 435 -4.51 -34.51 -18.60
N LEU A 436 -3.42 -33.78 -18.33
CA LEU A 436 -3.47 -32.36 -17.97
C LEU A 436 -4.11 -31.55 -19.12
N ARG A 437 -3.81 -31.92 -20.38
CA ARG A 437 -4.38 -31.27 -21.58
C ARG A 437 -5.88 -31.55 -21.74
N ARG A 438 -6.43 -32.57 -21.07
CA ARG A 438 -7.85 -32.95 -21.17
C ARG A 438 -8.69 -32.46 -20.00
N LEU A 439 -8.10 -31.83 -18.97
CA LEU A 439 -8.87 -31.31 -17.84
C LEU A 439 -9.91 -30.27 -18.32
N PRO A 440 -11.18 -30.38 -17.88
CA PRO A 440 -12.27 -29.48 -18.28
C PRO A 440 -12.26 -28.18 -17.46
N VAL A 441 -11.15 -27.45 -17.53
CA VAL A 441 -10.94 -26.14 -16.86
C VAL A 441 -11.01 -24.99 -17.87
N ALA A 442 -11.16 -23.76 -17.39
CA ALA A 442 -11.05 -22.56 -18.22
C ALA A 442 -9.73 -22.56 -19.02
N ARG A 443 -9.73 -22.00 -20.24
CA ARG A 443 -8.53 -21.91 -21.07
C ARG A 443 -7.39 -21.20 -20.33
N GLU A 444 -7.70 -20.11 -19.64
CA GLU A 444 -6.74 -19.27 -18.94
C GLU A 444 -6.11 -20.02 -17.74
N VAL A 445 -6.93 -20.76 -16.98
CA VAL A 445 -6.47 -21.64 -15.88
C VAL A 445 -5.60 -22.77 -16.42
N LYS A 446 -5.99 -23.34 -17.57
CA LYS A 446 -5.23 -24.39 -18.24
C LYS A 446 -3.82 -23.92 -18.61
N GLU A 447 -3.71 -22.78 -19.28
CA GLU A 447 -2.42 -22.20 -19.68
C GLU A 447 -1.51 -21.97 -18.47
N GLN A 448 -2.06 -21.48 -17.35
CA GLN A 448 -1.31 -21.32 -16.09
C GLN A 448 -0.86 -22.65 -15.49
N LEU A 449 -1.73 -23.66 -15.44
CA LEU A 449 -1.39 -25.00 -14.96
C LEU A 449 -0.26 -25.63 -15.80
N PHE A 450 -0.31 -25.46 -17.13
CA PHE A 450 0.77 -25.90 -18.02
C PHE A 450 2.07 -25.16 -17.74
N ALA A 451 2.04 -23.83 -17.72
CA ALA A 451 3.22 -23.02 -17.46
C ALA A 451 3.89 -23.41 -16.12
N ARG A 452 3.09 -23.58 -15.06
CA ARG A 452 3.59 -23.94 -13.73
C ARG A 452 4.08 -25.39 -13.62
N SER A 453 3.64 -26.30 -14.49
CA SER A 453 4.05 -27.70 -14.50
C SER A 453 5.28 -27.94 -15.38
N GLU A 454 5.31 -27.28 -16.54
CA GLU A 454 6.36 -27.46 -17.53
C GLU A 454 7.59 -26.59 -17.26
N GLN A 455 7.43 -25.41 -16.62
CA GLN A 455 8.52 -24.44 -16.45
C GLN A 455 8.89 -24.19 -14.99
N PRO A 456 10.18 -23.87 -14.71
CA PRO A 456 10.61 -23.41 -13.40
C PRO A 456 9.93 -22.09 -13.04
N MET A 457 9.58 -21.90 -11.77
CA MET A 457 8.91 -20.69 -11.26
C MET A 457 9.55 -20.22 -9.95
N PRO A 458 9.64 -18.90 -9.68
CA PRO A 458 10.28 -18.37 -8.47
C PRO A 458 9.54 -18.77 -7.18
N ALA A 459 8.25 -19.03 -7.28
CA ALA A 459 7.39 -19.42 -6.17
C ALA A 459 7.33 -20.94 -5.95
N ARG A 460 8.21 -21.75 -6.57
CA ARG A 460 8.19 -23.20 -6.35
C ARG A 460 9.58 -23.84 -6.36
N TRP A 461 9.97 -24.30 -5.19
CA TRP A 461 11.20 -25.02 -4.93
C TRP A 461 10.91 -26.34 -4.24
N MET A 462 11.75 -27.35 -4.50
CA MET A 462 11.74 -28.64 -3.86
C MET A 462 13.13 -28.92 -3.30
N HIS A 463 13.20 -29.24 -2.02
CA HIS A 463 14.39 -29.67 -1.32
C HIS A 463 14.31 -31.17 -1.09
N ARG A 464 15.21 -31.91 -1.74
CA ARG A 464 15.26 -33.38 -1.77
C ARG A 464 16.05 -33.96 -0.60
N ALA A 465 15.85 -35.26 -0.35
CA ALA A 465 16.52 -35.97 0.74
C ALA A 465 18.06 -35.97 0.65
N ASP A 466 18.62 -35.81 -0.55
CA ASP A 466 20.07 -35.71 -0.81
C ASP A 466 20.66 -34.32 -0.57
N GLY A 467 19.83 -33.34 -0.22
CA GLY A 467 20.21 -31.95 0.06
C GLY A 467 20.19 -31.00 -1.14
N VAL A 468 19.79 -31.47 -2.32
CA VAL A 468 19.63 -30.64 -3.52
C VAL A 468 18.35 -29.81 -3.42
N VAL A 469 18.42 -28.54 -3.85
CA VAL A 469 17.26 -27.62 -3.89
C VAL A 469 17.05 -27.10 -5.29
N GLU A 470 15.86 -27.34 -5.85
CA GLU A 470 15.61 -27.18 -7.27
C GLU A 470 14.13 -26.99 -7.62
N SER A 471 13.83 -26.68 -8.89
CA SER A 471 12.45 -26.60 -9.36
C SER A 471 11.92 -28.00 -9.73
N PRO A 472 10.70 -28.37 -9.30
CA PRO A 472 10.06 -29.65 -9.63
C PRO A 472 9.31 -29.60 -10.98
N SER A 473 9.83 -28.91 -11.98
CA SER A 473 9.17 -28.74 -13.29
C SER A 473 9.77 -29.64 -14.38
N LEU A 474 9.02 -29.88 -15.45
CA LEU A 474 9.47 -30.73 -16.56
C LEU A 474 10.78 -30.21 -17.19
N LEU A 475 10.83 -28.91 -17.51
CA LEU A 475 12.01 -28.29 -18.12
C LEU A 475 13.22 -28.30 -17.18
N ALA A 476 13.01 -28.17 -15.87
CA ALA A 476 14.09 -28.31 -14.88
C ALA A 476 14.68 -29.72 -14.88
N ALA A 477 13.83 -30.74 -14.83
CA ALA A 477 14.25 -32.13 -14.85
C ALA A 477 14.97 -32.50 -16.16
N ILE A 478 14.45 -32.06 -17.32
CA ILE A 478 15.11 -32.23 -18.62
C ILE A 478 16.48 -31.55 -18.64
N GLY A 479 16.55 -30.29 -18.19
CA GLY A 479 17.78 -29.49 -18.19
C GLY A 479 18.89 -30.10 -17.33
N ARG A 480 18.54 -30.83 -16.26
CA ARG A 480 19.51 -31.55 -15.43
C ARG A 480 19.95 -32.89 -16.00
N SER A 481 19.20 -33.45 -16.95
CA SER A 481 19.49 -34.77 -17.47
C SER A 481 20.80 -34.81 -18.27
N LYS A 482 21.45 -35.98 -18.30
CA LYS A 482 22.64 -36.23 -19.14
C LYS A 482 22.31 -36.33 -20.64
N HIS A 483 21.03 -36.27 -21.01
CA HIS A 483 20.54 -36.51 -22.37
C HIS A 483 19.55 -35.40 -22.79
N PRO A 484 20.02 -34.18 -23.09
CA PRO A 484 19.18 -33.02 -23.34
C PRO A 484 18.40 -33.06 -24.69
N GLY A 485 18.21 -34.23 -25.29
CA GLY A 485 17.67 -34.41 -26.65
C GLY A 485 16.19 -34.00 -26.84
N TYR A 486 15.44 -33.75 -25.76
CA TYR A 486 14.03 -33.37 -25.80
C TYR A 486 13.83 -31.85 -26.00
N VAL A 487 14.47 -31.26 -27.03
CA VAL A 487 14.41 -29.80 -27.32
C VAL A 487 13.16 -29.43 -28.14
N GLY A 488 12.30 -30.39 -28.49
CA GLY A 488 11.28 -30.20 -29.53
C GLY A 488 9.97 -29.52 -29.13
N GLU A 489 9.53 -29.61 -27.86
CA GLU A 489 8.19 -29.14 -27.47
C GLU A 489 8.16 -28.17 -26.27
N CYS A 490 9.12 -28.22 -25.33
CA CYS A 490 9.17 -27.33 -24.17
C CYS A 490 10.38 -26.38 -24.26
N CYS A 491 10.17 -25.18 -24.78
CA CYS A 491 11.17 -24.11 -24.75
C CYS A 491 11.03 -23.29 -23.45
N ALA A 492 12.13 -22.71 -22.96
CA ALA A 492 12.04 -21.72 -21.88
C ALA A 492 11.30 -20.48 -22.38
N LEU A 493 10.08 -20.25 -21.88
CA LEU A 493 9.23 -19.13 -22.31
C LEU A 493 9.40 -17.90 -21.41
N THR A 494 9.83 -18.09 -20.16
CA THR A 494 10.04 -17.01 -19.20
C THR A 494 11.52 -16.69 -19.01
N GLU A 495 11.80 -15.48 -18.51
CA GLU A 495 13.15 -15.07 -18.11
C GLU A 495 13.68 -15.95 -16.97
N PHE A 496 12.86 -16.18 -15.95
CA PHE A 496 13.19 -17.07 -14.84
C PHE A 496 13.55 -18.49 -15.31
N ALA A 497 12.79 -19.08 -16.26
CA ALA A 497 13.12 -20.40 -16.80
C ALA A 497 14.46 -20.42 -17.54
N ARG A 498 14.82 -19.34 -18.25
CA ARG A 498 16.12 -19.19 -18.92
C ARG A 498 17.25 -19.06 -17.90
N ASP A 499 17.08 -18.25 -16.86
CA ASP A 499 18.10 -18.10 -15.81
C ASP A 499 18.25 -19.36 -14.97
N TYR A 500 17.16 -20.09 -14.73
CA TYR A 500 17.22 -21.41 -14.11
C TYR A 500 18.05 -22.40 -14.95
N GLN A 501 17.84 -22.45 -16.27
CA GLN A 501 18.65 -23.30 -17.16
C GLN A 501 20.14 -22.91 -17.10
N ARG A 502 20.46 -21.62 -17.06
CA ARG A 502 21.83 -21.14 -16.86
C ARG A 502 22.39 -21.60 -15.51
N ALA A 503 21.60 -21.51 -14.44
CA ALA A 503 22.01 -21.98 -13.12
C ALA A 503 22.29 -23.50 -13.09
N VAL A 504 21.48 -24.31 -13.77
CA VAL A 504 21.74 -25.75 -13.94
C VAL A 504 23.04 -26.01 -14.69
N GLN A 505 23.34 -25.26 -15.75
CA GLN A 505 24.61 -25.40 -16.48
C GLN A 505 25.82 -25.07 -15.59
N VAL A 506 25.70 -24.02 -14.77
CA VAL A 506 26.74 -23.61 -13.81
C VAL A 506 26.98 -24.68 -12.74
N SER A 507 25.92 -25.34 -12.25
CA SER A 507 26.06 -26.38 -11.23
C SER A 507 26.64 -27.70 -11.75
N GLN A 508 26.61 -27.94 -13.07
CA GLN A 508 27.11 -29.15 -13.72
C GLN A 508 28.58 -29.08 -14.21
N ASP A 509 29.39 -28.15 -13.68
CA ASP A 509 30.82 -27.99 -14.01
C ASP A 509 31.12 -27.60 -15.48
N ALA A 510 30.16 -27.02 -16.20
CA ALA A 510 30.42 -26.34 -17.48
C ALA A 510 31.29 -25.08 -17.24
N PRO A 511 32.15 -24.64 -18.17
CA PRO A 511 33.24 -23.72 -17.86
C PRO A 511 32.74 -22.40 -17.26
N PRO A 512 33.51 -21.78 -16.32
CA PRO A 512 33.13 -20.65 -15.45
C PRO A 512 32.90 -19.29 -16.17
N ARG A 513 32.34 -19.29 -17.39
CA ARG A 513 32.06 -18.09 -18.18
C ARG A 513 30.89 -17.29 -17.60
N GLU A 514 29.86 -17.95 -17.11
CA GLU A 514 28.63 -17.32 -16.60
C GLU A 514 28.80 -16.61 -15.25
N LEU A 515 29.79 -17.00 -14.44
CA LEU A 515 30.11 -16.38 -13.13
C LEU A 515 31.55 -15.87 -13.08
N ARG A 516 32.10 -15.48 -14.24
CA ARG A 516 33.53 -15.19 -14.40
C ARG A 516 33.99 -14.08 -13.46
N THR A 517 33.19 -13.04 -13.31
CA THR A 517 33.50 -11.87 -12.49
C THR A 517 33.50 -12.26 -11.02
N LEU A 518 32.47 -12.98 -10.55
CA LEU A 518 32.40 -13.42 -9.17
C LEU A 518 33.52 -14.41 -8.80
N TYR A 519 33.89 -15.34 -9.69
CA TYR A 519 35.03 -16.23 -9.46
C TYR A 519 36.38 -15.52 -9.40
N ALA A 520 36.54 -14.44 -10.17
CA ALA A 520 37.73 -13.60 -10.08
C ALA A 520 37.73 -12.74 -8.81
N LEU A 521 36.54 -12.40 -8.31
CA LEU A 521 36.32 -11.53 -7.17
C LEU A 521 36.57 -12.25 -5.83
N SER A 522 36.00 -13.44 -5.62
CA SER A 522 36.17 -14.20 -4.39
C SER A 522 36.25 -15.71 -4.61
N SER A 523 37.16 -16.37 -3.90
CA SER A 523 37.26 -17.83 -3.92
C SER A 523 36.06 -18.53 -3.28
N VAL A 524 35.28 -17.83 -2.47
CA VAL A 524 34.10 -18.40 -1.76
C VAL A 524 32.96 -18.75 -2.72
N THR A 525 32.91 -18.14 -3.91
CA THR A 525 31.92 -18.44 -4.96
C THR A 525 31.89 -19.92 -5.30
N ARG A 526 33.03 -20.63 -5.26
CA ARG A 526 33.07 -22.09 -5.47
C ARG A 526 32.30 -22.86 -4.42
N THR A 527 32.41 -22.43 -3.16
CA THR A 527 31.69 -23.06 -2.03
C THR A 527 30.18 -22.87 -2.19
N LEU A 528 29.74 -21.68 -2.62
CA LEU A 528 28.33 -21.37 -2.84
C LEU A 528 27.75 -22.18 -4.02
N VAL A 529 28.48 -22.29 -5.14
CA VAL A 529 28.05 -23.09 -6.29
C VAL A 529 28.00 -24.59 -5.97
N ALA A 530 28.97 -25.10 -5.20
CA ALA A 530 29.03 -26.51 -4.79
C ALA A 530 27.98 -26.91 -3.73
N SER A 531 27.11 -25.99 -3.29
CA SER A 531 26.11 -26.24 -2.24
C SER A 531 24.99 -27.19 -2.65
N GLY A 532 24.77 -27.38 -3.95
CA GLY A 532 23.62 -28.13 -4.50
C GLY A 532 22.29 -27.37 -4.47
N ASP A 533 22.26 -26.12 -4.00
CA ASP A 533 21.07 -25.27 -3.96
C ASP A 533 21.04 -24.34 -5.18
N LEU A 534 20.16 -24.60 -6.13
CA LEU A 534 20.06 -23.81 -7.36
C LEU A 534 19.56 -22.38 -7.10
N ARG A 535 18.89 -22.10 -5.96
CA ARG A 535 18.50 -20.73 -5.58
C ARG A 535 19.73 -19.87 -5.36
N ILE A 536 20.76 -20.43 -4.69
CA ILE A 536 22.04 -19.75 -4.48
C ILE A 536 22.70 -19.46 -5.84
N VAL A 537 22.71 -20.42 -6.76
CA VAL A 537 23.31 -20.23 -8.09
C VAL A 537 22.54 -19.18 -8.91
N MET A 538 21.22 -19.15 -8.86
CA MET A 538 20.41 -18.10 -9.50
C MET A 538 20.71 -16.72 -8.90
N ALA A 539 20.77 -16.59 -7.58
CA ALA A 539 21.13 -15.33 -6.93
C ALA A 539 22.57 -14.91 -7.25
N LEU A 540 23.50 -15.86 -7.47
CA LEU A 540 24.84 -15.57 -7.98
C LEU A 540 24.82 -15.05 -9.42
N LEU A 541 23.95 -15.55 -10.30
CA LEU A 541 23.78 -15.00 -11.65
C LEU A 541 23.28 -13.55 -11.60
N ASP A 542 22.36 -13.24 -10.69
CA ASP A 542 21.92 -11.86 -10.45
C ASP A 542 23.07 -10.98 -9.95
N CYS A 543 23.90 -11.49 -9.04
CA CYS A 543 25.11 -10.81 -8.57
C CYS A 543 26.14 -10.60 -9.69
N GLU A 544 26.31 -11.57 -10.60
CA GLU A 544 27.20 -11.43 -11.76
C GLU A 544 26.70 -10.31 -12.69
N VAL A 545 25.40 -10.27 -13.00
CA VAL A 545 24.81 -9.17 -13.78
C VAL A 545 25.02 -7.84 -13.07
N ALA A 546 24.87 -7.84 -11.74
CA ALA A 546 25.05 -6.64 -10.92
C ALA A 546 26.49 -6.15 -10.81
N ALA A 547 27.49 -6.99 -11.10
CA ALA A 547 28.90 -6.57 -11.12
C ALA A 547 29.22 -5.45 -12.13
N SER A 548 28.30 -5.17 -13.06
CA SER A 548 28.39 -4.02 -13.97
C SER A 548 28.10 -2.67 -13.31
N TRP A 549 27.42 -2.64 -12.16
CA TRP A 549 27.01 -1.41 -11.48
C TRP A 549 27.23 -1.39 -9.96
N VAL A 550 27.45 -2.54 -9.33
CA VAL A 550 27.74 -2.67 -7.89
C VAL A 550 29.26 -2.65 -7.66
N PRO A 551 29.76 -1.92 -6.66
CA PRO A 551 31.17 -1.97 -6.27
C PRO A 551 31.65 -3.39 -5.93
N PRO A 552 32.85 -3.81 -6.39
CA PRO A 552 33.37 -5.15 -6.12
C PRO A 552 33.45 -5.51 -4.63
N GLN A 553 33.73 -4.52 -3.76
CA GLN A 553 33.80 -4.73 -2.30
C GLN A 553 32.44 -5.08 -1.70
N THR A 554 31.37 -4.42 -2.13
CA THR A 554 30.00 -4.71 -1.69
C THR A 554 29.59 -6.13 -2.10
N LEU A 555 29.91 -6.55 -3.33
CA LEU A 555 29.67 -7.92 -3.79
C LEU A 555 30.51 -8.94 -3.00
N CYS A 556 31.78 -8.66 -2.69
CA CYS A 556 32.59 -9.53 -1.83
C CYS A 556 31.92 -9.77 -0.49
N ARG A 557 31.46 -8.71 0.20
CA ARG A 557 30.78 -8.83 1.50
C ARG A 557 29.55 -9.71 1.42
N LEU A 558 28.70 -9.52 0.40
CA LEU A 558 27.51 -10.36 0.22
C LEU A 558 27.89 -11.84 0.00
N LEU A 559 28.91 -12.11 -0.83
CA LEU A 559 29.39 -13.48 -1.06
C LEU A 559 29.97 -14.12 0.21
N ASP A 560 30.76 -13.36 0.99
CA ASP A 560 31.36 -13.82 2.23
C ASP A 560 30.28 -14.08 3.30
N SER A 561 29.36 -13.14 3.50
CA SER A 561 28.21 -13.28 4.41
C SER A 561 27.33 -14.47 4.04
N ALA A 562 27.00 -14.64 2.76
CA ALA A 562 26.23 -15.81 2.30
C ALA A 562 26.98 -17.12 2.56
N THR A 563 28.31 -17.14 2.38
CA THR A 563 29.14 -18.32 2.66
C THR A 563 29.18 -18.65 4.15
N VAL A 564 29.21 -17.64 5.03
CA VAL A 564 29.12 -17.84 6.50
C VAL A 564 27.78 -18.48 6.85
N GLN A 565 26.66 -17.97 6.32
CA GLN A 565 25.33 -18.55 6.56
C GLN A 565 25.24 -19.99 6.04
N LEU A 566 25.76 -20.26 4.83
CA LEU A 566 25.79 -21.61 4.25
C LEU A 566 26.59 -22.59 5.13
N LYS A 567 27.76 -22.20 5.62
CA LYS A 567 28.59 -23.03 6.53
C LYS A 567 27.92 -23.27 7.88
N ALA A 568 27.10 -22.34 8.34
CA ALA A 568 26.26 -22.49 9.52
C ALA A 568 24.97 -23.32 9.27
N LEU A 569 24.86 -23.95 8.10
CA LEU A 569 23.69 -24.73 7.64
C LEU A 569 22.40 -23.90 7.47
N ARG A 570 22.50 -22.57 7.40
CA ARG A 570 21.39 -21.65 7.19
C ARG A 570 21.28 -21.27 5.71
N ARG A 571 20.88 -22.25 4.88
CA ARG A 571 20.80 -22.09 3.41
C ARG A 571 19.86 -20.96 2.99
N ASP A 572 18.69 -20.85 3.61
CA ASP A 572 17.71 -19.81 3.24
C ASP A 572 18.23 -18.40 3.55
N ASN A 573 18.97 -18.23 4.66
CA ASN A 573 19.64 -16.96 4.95
C ASN A 573 20.73 -16.64 3.92
N ALA A 574 21.48 -17.65 3.45
CA ALA A 574 22.47 -17.44 2.39
C ALA A 574 21.83 -16.97 1.08
N VAL A 575 20.66 -17.53 0.72
CA VAL A 575 19.86 -17.07 -0.42
C VAL A 575 19.40 -15.62 -0.22
N LEU A 576 18.80 -15.28 0.92
CA LEU A 576 18.33 -13.92 1.23
C LEU A 576 19.44 -12.86 1.18
N VAL A 577 20.64 -13.21 1.65
CA VAL A 577 21.82 -12.31 1.55
C VAL A 577 22.15 -12.02 0.08
N LEU A 578 22.17 -13.03 -0.80
CA LEU A 578 22.49 -12.84 -2.21
C LEU A 578 21.34 -12.14 -2.97
N GLU A 579 20.09 -12.48 -2.64
CA GLU A 579 18.88 -11.85 -3.18
C GLU A 579 18.74 -10.38 -2.77
N SER A 580 19.53 -9.89 -1.82
CA SER A 580 19.57 -8.46 -1.47
C SER A 580 19.84 -7.57 -2.70
N VAL A 581 20.62 -8.05 -3.67
CA VAL A 581 20.87 -7.35 -4.94
C VAL A 581 19.59 -7.15 -5.75
N SER A 582 18.84 -8.24 -5.97
CA SER A 582 17.60 -8.20 -6.75
C SER A 582 16.47 -7.51 -5.98
N PHE A 583 16.43 -7.65 -4.65
CA PHE A 583 15.54 -6.93 -3.74
C PHE A 583 15.73 -5.41 -3.87
N VAL A 584 16.94 -4.90 -3.62
CA VAL A 584 17.20 -3.45 -3.67
C VAL A 584 16.91 -2.89 -5.06
N ARG A 585 17.29 -3.61 -6.12
CA ARG A 585 17.00 -3.22 -7.50
C ARG A 585 15.50 -3.14 -7.77
N THR A 586 14.74 -4.15 -7.34
CA THR A 586 13.29 -4.22 -7.56
C THR A 586 12.56 -3.12 -6.80
N GLU A 587 12.90 -2.91 -5.52
CA GLU A 587 12.29 -1.87 -4.70
C GLU A 587 12.59 -0.46 -5.23
N CYS A 588 13.83 -0.19 -5.68
CA CYS A 588 14.17 1.08 -6.32
C CYS A 588 13.48 1.27 -7.68
N ALA A 589 13.07 0.19 -8.36
CA ALA A 589 12.38 0.26 -9.64
C ALA A 589 10.85 0.42 -9.51
N ARG A 590 10.26 0.23 -8.31
CA ARG A 590 8.80 0.36 -8.10
C ARG A 590 8.31 1.78 -8.37
N LEU A 591 9.04 2.77 -7.89
CA LEU A 591 8.79 4.18 -8.15
C LEU A 591 9.99 4.77 -8.91
N PRO A 592 9.78 5.54 -10.00
CA PRO A 592 10.87 6.08 -10.81
C PRO A 592 11.63 7.25 -10.16
N VAL A 593 11.69 7.29 -8.83
CA VAL A 593 12.29 8.37 -8.04
C VAL A 593 13.69 8.04 -7.53
N TYR A 594 14.15 6.81 -7.69
CA TYR A 594 15.50 6.40 -7.35
C TYR A 594 16.43 6.44 -8.57
N VAL A 595 17.69 6.81 -8.34
CA VAL A 595 18.76 6.67 -9.32
C VAL A 595 19.63 5.44 -9.00
N LEU A 596 20.49 5.03 -9.94
CA LEU A 596 21.34 3.86 -9.75
C LEU A 596 22.28 4.01 -8.55
N GLU A 597 22.77 5.23 -8.30
CA GLU A 597 23.61 5.54 -7.15
C GLU A 597 22.88 5.32 -5.82
N ASP A 598 21.57 5.56 -5.76
CA ASP A 598 20.76 5.28 -4.57
C ASP A 598 20.72 3.77 -4.31
N ALA A 599 20.45 2.98 -5.35
CA ALA A 599 20.41 1.51 -5.26
C ALA A 599 21.76 0.94 -4.80
N VAL A 600 22.88 1.45 -5.33
CA VAL A 600 24.23 1.08 -4.88
C VAL A 600 24.43 1.40 -3.40
N SER A 601 24.06 2.60 -2.97
CA SER A 601 24.21 3.03 -1.58
C SER A 601 23.38 2.20 -0.61
N TYR A 602 22.13 1.86 -0.97
CA TYR A 602 21.27 1.04 -0.13
C TYR A 602 21.75 -0.42 -0.06
N LEU A 603 22.22 -0.97 -1.17
CA LEU A 603 22.79 -2.32 -1.20
C LEU A 603 24.07 -2.40 -0.37
N ASP A 604 24.95 -1.40 -0.44
CA ASP A 604 26.16 -1.36 0.37
C ASP A 604 25.84 -1.25 1.87
N ALA A 605 24.89 -0.40 2.24
CA ALA A 605 24.42 -0.27 3.61
C ALA A 605 23.82 -1.58 4.16
N LEU A 606 23.04 -2.30 3.34
CA LEU A 606 22.48 -3.60 3.69
C LEU A 606 23.56 -4.69 3.78
N ALA A 607 24.54 -4.70 2.87
CA ALA A 607 25.63 -5.66 2.89
C ALA A 607 26.46 -5.56 4.19
N HIS A 608 26.73 -4.35 4.67
CA HIS A 608 27.36 -4.15 5.98
C HIS A 608 26.49 -4.67 7.13
N ALA A 609 25.20 -4.33 7.15
CA ALA A 609 24.31 -4.81 8.21
C ALA A 609 24.21 -6.35 8.26
N LEU A 610 24.23 -7.01 7.10
CA LEU A 610 24.24 -8.47 6.99
C LEU A 610 25.58 -9.09 7.43
N GLU A 611 26.70 -8.46 7.08
CA GLU A 611 28.04 -8.84 7.56
C GLU A 611 28.13 -8.75 9.09
N ASP A 612 27.52 -7.72 9.67
CA ASP A 612 27.50 -7.48 11.12
C ASP A 612 26.42 -8.31 11.87
N GLY A 613 25.61 -9.10 11.16
CA GLY A 613 24.75 -10.13 11.75
C GLY A 613 23.24 -9.84 11.78
N LEU A 614 22.72 -8.96 10.92
CA LEU A 614 21.27 -8.72 10.77
C LEU A 614 20.50 -10.03 10.50
N PHE A 615 19.43 -10.27 11.26
CA PHE A 615 18.60 -11.48 11.12
C PHE A 615 17.57 -11.34 9.99
N ALA A 616 17.27 -12.47 9.33
CA ALA A 616 16.29 -12.53 8.24
C ALA A 616 14.87 -12.12 8.69
N ASP A 617 14.43 -12.56 9.87
CA ASP A 617 13.11 -12.24 10.41
C ASP A 617 12.94 -10.72 10.60
N THR A 618 13.99 -10.02 11.02
CA THR A 618 13.99 -8.56 11.14
C THR A 618 13.76 -7.88 9.79
N MET A 619 14.35 -8.39 8.71
CA MET A 619 14.12 -7.85 7.38
C MET A 619 12.66 -8.02 6.96
N ILE A 620 12.06 -9.19 7.23
CA ILE A 620 10.67 -9.49 6.89
C ILE A 620 9.71 -8.59 7.69
N SER A 621 9.91 -8.45 9.00
CA SER A 621 9.10 -7.58 9.86
C SER A 621 9.17 -6.13 9.42
N ILE A 622 10.37 -5.59 9.15
CA ILE A 622 10.52 -4.21 8.67
C ILE A 622 9.91 -4.02 7.29
N HIS A 623 10.10 -4.99 6.38
CA HIS A 623 9.54 -4.93 5.03
C HIS A 623 8.01 -4.83 5.03
N SER A 624 7.36 -5.46 6.01
CA SER A 624 5.91 -5.44 6.13
C SER A 624 5.32 -4.08 6.55
N LEU A 625 6.13 -3.15 7.05
CA LEU A 625 5.72 -1.77 7.36
C LEU A 625 5.48 -0.90 6.11
N GLU A 626 5.78 -1.41 4.91
CA GLU A 626 5.62 -0.70 3.63
C GLU A 626 6.37 0.62 3.54
N LEU A 627 7.45 0.74 4.31
CA LEU A 627 8.32 1.90 4.25
C LEU A 627 9.01 1.97 2.88
N PRO A 628 9.31 3.17 2.37
CA PRO A 628 10.22 3.34 1.26
C PRO A 628 11.57 2.66 1.57
N ILE A 629 12.24 2.09 0.56
CA ILE A 629 13.46 1.31 0.78
C ILE A 629 14.53 2.09 1.57
N ALA A 630 14.65 3.40 1.36
CA ALA A 630 15.56 4.25 2.12
C ALA A 630 15.32 4.17 3.64
N SER A 631 14.05 4.32 4.06
CA SER A 631 13.63 4.23 5.46
C SER A 631 13.72 2.81 6.00
N ALA A 632 13.40 1.80 5.19
CA ALA A 632 13.49 0.40 5.57
C ALA A 632 14.96 0.00 5.87
N ILE A 633 15.91 0.38 5.02
CA ILE A 633 17.35 0.12 5.23
C ILE A 633 17.87 0.86 6.47
N LEU A 634 17.44 2.11 6.70
CA LEU A 634 17.80 2.84 7.91
C LEU A 634 17.29 2.13 9.17
N LEU A 635 16.04 1.67 9.16
CA LEU A 635 15.46 0.92 10.28
C LEU A 635 16.14 -0.44 10.48
N MET A 636 16.49 -1.16 9.41
CA MET A 636 17.22 -2.44 9.50
C MET A 636 18.59 -2.27 10.16
N ARG A 637 19.32 -1.21 9.82
CA ARG A 637 20.60 -0.88 10.46
C ARG A 637 20.43 -0.55 11.93
N GLN A 638 19.43 0.24 12.29
CA GLN A 638 19.16 0.57 13.69
C GLN A 638 18.64 -0.62 14.49
N ALA A 639 17.92 -1.55 13.88
CA ALA A 639 17.47 -2.78 14.54
C ALA A 639 18.64 -3.71 14.89
N LEU A 640 19.73 -3.69 14.12
CA LEU A 640 20.97 -4.38 14.46
C LEU A 640 21.62 -3.76 15.70
N ASP A 641 21.75 -2.43 15.73
CA ASP A 641 22.37 -1.70 16.84
C ASP A 641 21.51 -1.71 18.11
N ASN A 642 20.19 -1.76 17.95
CA ASN A 642 19.21 -1.74 19.02
C ASN A 642 18.05 -2.74 18.75
N PRO A 643 18.24 -4.02 19.10
CA PRO A 643 17.24 -5.08 18.87
C PRO A 643 15.88 -4.83 19.53
N THR A 644 15.81 -3.92 20.52
CA THR A 644 14.56 -3.57 21.21
C THR A 644 13.55 -2.86 20.32
N VAL A 645 13.93 -2.43 19.12
CA VAL A 645 13.03 -1.82 18.13
C VAL A 645 12.17 -2.87 17.41
N VAL A 646 12.60 -4.13 17.34
CA VAL A 646 11.93 -5.18 16.54
C VAL A 646 10.56 -5.58 17.12
N GLU A 647 10.49 -5.82 18.43
CA GLU A 647 9.24 -6.22 19.10
C GLU A 647 8.12 -5.15 18.94
N PRO A 648 8.38 -3.84 19.16
CA PRO A 648 7.42 -2.78 18.87
C PRO A 648 6.96 -2.74 17.41
N VAL A 649 7.84 -3.04 16.45
CA VAL A 649 7.49 -3.11 15.02
C VAL A 649 6.47 -4.23 14.78
N ASP A 650 6.71 -5.42 15.32
CA ASP A 650 5.82 -6.56 15.17
C ASP A 650 4.46 -6.34 15.84
N ALA A 651 4.46 -5.80 17.06
CA ALA A 651 3.23 -5.50 17.80
C ALA A 651 2.37 -4.46 17.06
N PHE A 652 3.00 -3.38 16.58
CA PHE A 652 2.32 -2.34 15.80
C PHE A 652 1.71 -2.91 14.50
N ARG A 653 2.48 -3.70 13.76
CA ARG A 653 2.01 -4.37 12.53
C ARG A 653 0.75 -5.19 12.79
N GLN A 654 0.74 -6.01 13.84
CA GLN A 654 -0.42 -6.83 14.19
C GLN A 654 -1.64 -5.96 14.54
N SER A 655 -1.45 -4.87 15.30
CA SER A 655 -2.54 -3.96 15.66
C SER A 655 -3.13 -3.22 14.45
N VAL A 656 -2.31 -2.79 13.50
CA VAL A 656 -2.79 -2.20 12.23
C VAL A 656 -3.66 -3.21 11.46
N ALA A 657 -3.20 -4.45 11.33
CA ALA A 657 -3.92 -5.50 10.61
C ALA A 657 -5.29 -5.82 11.26
N LEU A 658 -5.36 -5.83 12.59
CA LEU A 658 -6.62 -6.04 13.32
C LEU A 658 -7.57 -4.85 13.15
N PHE A 659 -7.07 -3.62 13.31
CA PHE A 659 -7.85 -2.38 13.25
C PHE A 659 -8.54 -2.17 11.90
N ARG A 660 -7.87 -2.52 10.79
CA ARG A 660 -8.39 -2.32 9.42
C ARG A 660 -9.75 -2.95 9.11
N GLY A 661 -10.25 -3.87 9.93
CA GLY A 661 -11.65 -4.31 9.78
C GLY A 661 -12.52 -4.13 11.01
N ILE A 662 -12.31 -3.00 11.68
CA ILE A 662 -13.27 -2.42 12.62
C ILE A 662 -14.64 -2.16 11.97
N VAL A 663 -14.67 -1.86 10.66
CA VAL A 663 -15.89 -1.58 9.88
C VAL A 663 -16.85 -2.77 9.87
N SER A 664 -16.34 -4.00 9.87
CA SER A 664 -17.13 -5.24 9.79
C SER A 664 -17.19 -6.01 11.12
N GLY A 665 -16.71 -5.43 12.22
CA GLY A 665 -16.65 -6.08 13.54
C GLY A 665 -17.95 -6.03 14.34
N GLY A 666 -18.03 -6.78 15.45
CA GLY A 666 -19.03 -6.57 16.52
C GLY A 666 -18.42 -5.85 17.74
N ASP A 667 -19.09 -5.87 18.90
CA ASP A 667 -18.67 -5.17 20.13
C ASP A 667 -17.23 -5.46 20.60
N ALA A 668 -16.71 -6.66 20.31
CA ALA A 668 -15.33 -7.05 20.62
C ALA A 668 -14.27 -6.18 19.92
N THR A 669 -14.65 -5.41 18.89
CA THR A 669 -13.74 -4.53 18.12
C THR A 669 -13.57 -3.13 18.71
N THR A 670 -14.33 -2.78 19.77
CA THR A 670 -14.30 -1.46 20.42
C THR A 670 -12.94 -1.09 21.05
N ARG A 671 -12.09 -2.08 21.35
CA ARG A 671 -10.75 -1.86 21.94
C ARG A 671 -9.62 -1.72 20.91
N LEU A 672 -9.88 -2.04 19.64
CA LEU A 672 -8.86 -2.00 18.58
C LEU A 672 -8.24 -0.61 18.35
N PRO A 673 -9.01 0.51 18.37
CA PRO A 673 -8.44 1.84 18.18
C PRO A 673 -7.44 2.21 19.30
N GLN A 674 -7.75 1.83 20.54
CA GLN A 674 -6.86 2.05 21.68
C GLN A 674 -5.59 1.21 21.56
N GLN A 675 -5.72 -0.07 21.25
CA GLN A 675 -4.57 -0.97 21.07
C GLN A 675 -3.63 -0.46 19.96
N LEU A 676 -4.18 0.10 18.88
CA LEU A 676 -3.40 0.72 17.81
C LEU A 676 -2.61 1.94 18.31
N ASN A 677 -3.24 2.81 19.10
CA ASN A 677 -2.57 3.96 19.71
C ASN A 677 -1.43 3.55 20.64
N ASP A 678 -1.65 2.55 21.50
CA ASP A 678 -0.67 2.10 22.49
C ASP A 678 0.57 1.47 21.82
N THR A 679 0.36 0.64 20.80
CA THR A 679 1.44 0.03 20.03
C THR A 679 2.21 1.06 19.20
N TYR A 680 1.53 2.02 18.58
CA TYR A 680 2.19 3.14 17.89
C TYR A 680 3.00 4.01 18.86
N PHE A 681 2.47 4.33 20.05
CA PHE A 681 3.19 5.12 21.05
C PHE A 681 4.50 4.44 21.47
N THR A 682 4.44 3.12 21.69
CA THR A 682 5.62 2.30 22.03
C THR A 682 6.64 2.31 20.90
N LEU A 683 6.20 2.08 19.66
CA LEU A 683 7.06 2.10 18.48
C LEU A 683 7.70 3.48 18.27
N ARG A 684 6.92 4.57 18.34
CA ARG A 684 7.43 5.95 18.22
C ARG A 684 8.50 6.23 19.27
N GLY A 685 8.30 5.80 20.52
CA GLY A 685 9.29 5.95 21.57
C GLY A 685 10.60 5.21 21.28
N ALA A 686 10.52 4.01 20.70
CA ALA A 686 11.69 3.25 20.28
C ALA A 686 12.42 3.92 19.09
N LEU A 687 11.68 4.38 18.09
CA LEU A 687 12.23 5.08 16.92
C LEU A 687 12.90 6.40 17.29
N HIS A 688 12.31 7.18 18.20
CA HIS A 688 12.91 8.43 18.67
C HIS A 688 14.23 8.20 19.42
N LYS A 689 14.31 7.17 20.27
CA LYS A 689 15.57 6.78 20.93
C LYS A 689 16.65 6.34 19.93
N ALA A 690 16.24 5.84 18.76
CA ALA A 690 17.13 5.45 17.67
C ALA A 690 17.43 6.59 16.67
N GLY A 691 16.92 7.83 16.90
CA GLY A 691 17.10 8.96 15.98
C GLY A 691 16.40 8.79 14.63
N LEU A 692 15.28 8.05 14.61
CA LEU A 692 14.48 7.75 13.42
C LEU A 692 13.13 8.48 13.44
N GLU A 693 13.11 9.77 13.80
CA GLU A 693 11.89 10.58 13.86
C GLU A 693 11.17 10.64 12.52
N ASN A 694 11.92 10.74 11.40
CA ASN A 694 11.33 10.79 10.07
C ASN A 694 10.60 9.48 9.71
N VAL A 695 11.08 8.32 10.18
CA VAL A 695 10.40 7.03 9.98
C VAL A 695 9.11 6.98 10.80
N ALA A 696 9.13 7.52 12.03
CA ALA A 696 7.92 7.62 12.85
C ALA A 696 6.86 8.52 12.19
N GLU A 697 7.27 9.65 11.59
CA GLU A 697 6.37 10.54 10.85
C GLU A 697 5.81 9.90 9.56
N GLN A 698 6.60 9.08 8.84
CA GLN A 698 6.09 8.29 7.71
C GLN A 698 4.99 7.31 8.16
N ILE A 699 5.22 6.57 9.25
CA ILE A 699 4.23 5.66 9.83
C ILE A 699 2.99 6.43 10.30
N ARG A 700 3.18 7.62 10.90
CA ARG A 700 2.08 8.51 11.30
C ARG A 700 1.20 8.89 10.12
N GLY A 701 1.78 9.21 8.97
CA GLY A 701 1.06 9.54 7.74
C GLY A 701 0.15 8.40 7.27
N SER A 702 0.67 7.18 7.22
CA SER A 702 -0.14 6.00 6.83
C SER A 702 -1.27 5.69 7.84
N LEU A 703 -1.05 5.98 9.13
CA LEU A 703 -2.10 5.83 10.15
C LEU A 703 -3.23 6.85 10.00
N VAL A 704 -2.93 8.10 9.63
CA VAL A 704 -3.96 9.14 9.39
C VAL A 704 -4.96 8.67 8.33
N GLU A 705 -4.48 8.14 7.21
CA GLU A 705 -5.35 7.60 6.16
C GLU A 705 -6.06 6.30 6.58
N THR A 706 -5.42 5.47 7.40
CA THR A 706 -6.04 4.27 7.96
C THR A 706 -7.23 4.62 8.87
N TYR A 707 -7.12 5.68 9.69
CA TYR A 707 -8.23 6.22 10.48
C TYR A 707 -9.34 6.80 9.58
N ASP A 708 -9.01 7.66 8.62
CA ASP A 708 -9.98 8.29 7.72
C ASP A 708 -10.80 7.25 6.94
N ALA A 709 -10.12 6.26 6.35
CA ALA A 709 -10.78 5.18 5.60
C ALA A 709 -11.70 4.33 6.49
N SER A 710 -11.26 3.99 7.71
CA SER A 710 -12.06 3.21 8.65
C SER A 710 -13.31 3.97 9.12
N LEU A 711 -13.18 5.27 9.37
CA LEU A 711 -14.29 6.13 9.77
C LEU A 711 -15.31 6.32 8.64
N LYS A 712 -14.85 6.52 7.39
CA LYS A 712 -15.75 6.56 6.22
C LYS A 712 -16.53 5.27 6.05
N GLY A 713 -15.87 4.12 6.21
CA GLY A 713 -16.53 2.81 6.15
C GLY A 713 -17.59 2.63 7.24
N LEU A 714 -17.30 3.03 8.48
CA LEU A 714 -18.27 2.98 9.58
C LEU A 714 -19.45 3.93 9.36
N LEU A 715 -19.19 5.14 8.87
CA LEU A 715 -20.21 6.13 8.59
C LEU A 715 -21.13 5.69 7.44
N GLY A 716 -20.57 5.13 6.36
CA GLY A 716 -21.34 4.59 5.25
C GLY A 716 -22.38 3.55 5.71
N ARG A 717 -21.98 2.60 6.56
CA ARG A 717 -22.91 1.63 7.16
C ARG A 717 -23.97 2.27 8.04
N ALA A 718 -23.59 3.25 8.87
CA ALA A 718 -24.54 3.94 9.73
C ALA A 718 -25.62 4.69 8.92
N VAL A 719 -25.26 5.29 7.79
CA VAL A 719 -26.17 6.09 6.94
C VAL A 719 -26.98 5.23 5.99
N GLU A 720 -26.34 4.30 5.27
CA GLU A 720 -26.98 3.51 4.21
C GLU A 720 -27.77 2.32 4.76
N GLU A 721 -27.29 1.69 5.84
CA GLU A 721 -27.88 0.48 6.43
C GLU A 721 -28.69 0.77 7.71
N GLY A 722 -28.60 1.98 8.26
CA GLY A 722 -29.28 2.37 9.50
C GLY A 722 -28.73 1.67 10.76
N ASP A 723 -27.44 1.31 10.77
CA ASP A 723 -26.81 0.57 11.87
C ASP A 723 -26.33 1.49 13.02
N ASP A 724 -27.15 1.59 14.08
CA ASP A 724 -26.83 2.29 15.33
C ASP A 724 -25.50 1.88 15.96
N SER A 725 -25.11 0.60 15.83
CA SER A 725 -23.87 0.08 16.41
C SER A 725 -22.64 0.59 15.67
N SER A 726 -22.73 0.77 14.34
CA SER A 726 -21.69 1.37 13.52
C SER A 726 -21.54 2.85 13.80
N TYR A 727 -22.65 3.58 14.06
CA TYR A 727 -22.58 4.98 14.46
C TYR A 727 -21.86 5.18 15.81
N ARG A 728 -22.16 4.36 16.83
CA ARG A 728 -21.44 4.43 18.12
C ARG A 728 -19.95 4.10 17.97
N ARG A 729 -19.61 3.13 17.13
CA ARG A 729 -18.20 2.81 16.82
C ARG A 729 -17.50 3.95 16.09
N TYR A 730 -18.17 4.58 15.13
CA TYR A 730 -17.68 5.77 14.44
C TYR A 730 -17.31 6.88 15.43
N LEU A 731 -18.19 7.18 16.40
CA LEU A 731 -17.89 8.17 17.45
C LEU A 731 -16.70 7.77 18.33
N ASN A 732 -16.59 6.50 18.73
CA ASN A 732 -15.47 5.99 19.53
C ASN A 732 -14.14 6.09 18.77
N VAL A 733 -14.11 5.67 17.51
CA VAL A 733 -12.89 5.74 16.67
C VAL A 733 -12.42 7.19 16.51
N MET A 734 -13.33 8.16 16.35
CA MET A 734 -12.95 9.58 16.34
C MET A 734 -12.36 10.04 17.68
N GLN A 735 -12.86 9.57 18.82
CA GLN A 735 -12.28 9.90 20.12
C GLN A 735 -10.84 9.39 20.22
N CYS A 736 -10.58 8.13 19.87
CA CYS A 736 -9.23 7.57 19.84
C CYS A 736 -8.35 8.26 18.78
N TRP A 737 -8.91 8.73 17.67
CA TRP A 737 -8.15 9.50 16.69
C TRP A 737 -7.71 10.86 17.25
N ILE A 738 -8.56 11.55 18.03
CA ILE A 738 -8.14 12.78 18.73
C ILE A 738 -7.02 12.49 19.73
N GLU A 739 -7.09 11.37 20.46
CA GLU A 739 -6.01 10.95 21.37
C GLU A 739 -4.71 10.69 20.62
N PHE A 740 -4.77 10.00 19.47
CA PHE A 740 -3.63 9.81 18.57
C PHE A 740 -3.02 11.14 18.11
N LEU A 741 -3.86 12.08 17.67
CA LEU A 741 -3.42 13.40 17.23
C LEU A 741 -2.79 14.21 18.36
N SER A 742 -3.15 13.91 19.61
CA SER A 742 -2.59 14.51 20.82
C SER A 742 -1.26 13.90 21.27
N ILE A 743 -0.76 12.84 20.61
CA ILE A 743 0.54 12.23 20.91
C ILE A 743 1.67 13.18 20.45
N GLY A 744 2.32 13.85 21.41
CA GLY A 744 3.41 14.80 21.19
C GLY A 744 3.17 16.14 21.88
N SER A 745 3.92 17.18 21.51
CA SER A 745 3.71 18.54 21.99
C SER A 745 2.65 19.25 21.15
N LEU A 746 1.50 19.59 21.74
CA LEU A 746 0.47 20.42 21.13
C LEU A 746 0.65 21.89 21.50
N SER A 747 0.19 22.80 20.63
CA SER A 747 0.02 24.21 21.03
C SER A 747 -1.17 24.35 22.00
N GLU A 748 -1.18 25.41 22.82
CA GLU A 748 -2.30 25.70 23.72
C GLU A 748 -3.62 25.85 22.94
N ARG A 749 -3.56 26.48 21.76
CA ARG A 749 -4.68 26.61 20.82
C ARG A 749 -5.25 25.24 20.45
N ASP A 750 -4.41 24.34 19.93
CA ASP A 750 -4.85 23.04 19.42
C ASP A 750 -5.37 22.15 20.56
N ALA A 751 -4.74 22.20 21.73
CA ALA A 751 -5.18 21.46 22.91
C ALA A 751 -6.59 21.87 23.38
N VAL A 752 -6.91 23.16 23.34
CA VAL A 752 -8.25 23.67 23.67
C VAL A 752 -9.29 23.16 22.67
N VAL A 753 -8.98 23.22 21.37
CA VAL A 753 -9.91 22.80 20.32
C VAL A 753 -10.17 21.29 20.36
N LEU A 754 -9.12 20.46 20.44
CA LEU A 754 -9.27 19.00 20.51
C LEU A 754 -10.05 18.56 21.75
N LYS A 755 -9.91 19.26 22.89
CA LYS A 755 -10.72 19.03 24.09
C LYS A 755 -12.19 19.41 23.89
N CYS A 756 -12.47 20.49 23.15
CA CYS A 756 -13.83 20.87 22.77
C CYS A 756 -14.47 19.78 21.90
N PHE A 757 -13.74 19.30 20.88
CA PHE A 757 -14.16 18.19 20.01
C PHE A 757 -14.46 16.90 20.79
N GLN A 758 -13.62 16.52 21.75
CA GLN A 758 -13.92 15.37 22.64
C GLN A 758 -15.21 15.57 23.44
N THR A 759 -15.52 16.80 23.86
CA THR A 759 -16.76 17.11 24.60
C THR A 759 -17.98 16.93 23.70
N TRP A 760 -17.93 17.42 22.46
CA TRP A 760 -19.00 17.27 21.48
C TRP A 760 -19.24 15.80 21.07
N LEU A 761 -18.17 15.01 20.90
CA LEU A 761 -18.28 13.58 20.62
C LEU A 761 -19.00 12.80 21.73
N ARG A 762 -18.74 13.15 23.00
CA ARG A 762 -19.49 12.55 24.13
C ARG A 762 -20.96 12.93 24.10
N GLN A 763 -21.29 14.19 23.81
CA GLN A 763 -22.67 14.64 23.69
C GLN A 763 -23.44 13.88 22.59
N TRP A 764 -22.85 13.69 21.40
CA TRP A 764 -23.47 12.90 20.33
C TRP A 764 -23.63 11.40 20.67
N THR A 765 -22.87 10.87 21.63
CA THR A 765 -22.96 9.45 22.02
C THR A 765 -24.29 9.15 22.71
N ASP A 766 -24.84 10.14 23.41
CA ASP A 766 -26.08 10.03 24.19
C ASP A 766 -27.33 10.54 23.42
N GLU A 767 -27.15 11.01 22.18
CA GLU A 767 -28.20 11.58 21.33
C GLU A 767 -28.62 10.60 20.21
N ALA A 768 -29.74 10.89 19.55
CA ALA A 768 -30.16 10.18 18.35
C ALA A 768 -29.23 10.49 17.16
N ILE A 769 -29.19 9.58 16.18
CA ILE A 769 -28.41 9.77 14.94
C ILE A 769 -28.93 11.00 14.20
N PRO A 770 -28.06 11.94 13.77
CA PRO A 770 -28.45 13.08 12.94
C PRO A 770 -29.19 12.65 11.65
N GLU A 771 -30.20 13.43 11.25
CA GLU A 771 -30.97 13.18 10.03
C GLU A 771 -30.15 13.43 8.75
N SER A 772 -29.06 14.20 8.84
CA SER A 772 -28.15 14.50 7.73
C SER A 772 -26.70 14.48 8.17
N PHE A 773 -25.85 13.93 7.31
CA PHE A 773 -24.39 13.91 7.44
C PHE A 773 -23.71 14.73 6.33
N GLU A 774 -24.46 15.62 5.67
CA GLU A 774 -23.87 16.57 4.72
C GLU A 774 -22.79 17.40 5.40
N ILE A 775 -21.67 17.56 4.71
CA ILE A 775 -20.57 18.40 5.17
C ILE A 775 -20.80 19.80 4.61
N GLN A 776 -20.83 20.80 5.48
CA GLN A 776 -20.60 22.17 5.06
C GLN A 776 -19.10 22.38 4.93
N ASP A 777 -18.68 22.99 3.83
CA ASP A 777 -17.27 23.23 3.61
C ASP A 777 -16.70 24.19 4.66
N ARG A 778 -15.81 23.63 5.48
CA ARG A 778 -15.20 24.32 6.61
C ARG A 778 -13.70 24.09 6.57
N ASN A 779 -12.97 25.18 6.73
CA ASN A 779 -11.51 25.17 6.81
C ASN A 779 -11.09 25.07 8.28
N TRP A 780 -10.23 24.09 8.57
CA TRP A 780 -9.81 23.80 9.95
C TRP A 780 -9.17 24.99 10.67
N GLN A 781 -8.43 25.88 9.99
CA GLN A 781 -7.77 27.00 10.67
C GLN A 781 -8.77 28.01 11.21
N PHE A 782 -9.73 28.41 10.37
CA PHE A 782 -10.77 29.35 10.77
C PHE A 782 -11.66 28.81 11.88
N GLU A 783 -12.04 27.53 11.79
CA GLU A 783 -12.85 26.88 12.81
C GLU A 783 -12.10 26.75 14.15
N PHE A 784 -10.83 26.37 14.12
CA PHE A 784 -10.01 26.30 15.34
C PHE A 784 -9.88 27.68 16.00
N ASP A 785 -9.66 28.74 15.21
CA ASP A 785 -9.58 30.11 15.74
C ASP A 785 -10.91 30.60 16.31
N ALA A 786 -12.02 30.34 15.61
CA ALA A 786 -13.35 30.67 16.08
C ALA A 786 -13.63 30.00 17.44
N ILE A 787 -13.34 28.70 17.58
CA ILE A 787 -13.53 27.96 18.84
C ILE A 787 -12.68 28.55 19.97
N VAL A 788 -11.41 28.88 19.71
CA VAL A 788 -10.52 29.48 20.71
C VAL A 788 -11.03 30.85 21.17
N VAL A 789 -11.53 31.68 20.25
CA VAL A 789 -12.12 32.99 20.56
C VAL A 789 -13.42 32.84 21.35
N SER A 790 -14.26 31.87 20.98
CA SER A 790 -15.54 31.60 21.64
C SER A 790 -15.42 30.94 23.02
N ARG A 791 -14.27 30.37 23.39
CA ARG A 791 -14.05 29.65 24.67
C ARG A 791 -15.16 28.59 24.93
N GLU A 792 -15.62 28.43 26.17
CA GLU A 792 -16.65 27.46 26.57
C GLU A 792 -18.03 27.69 25.92
N THR A 793 -18.24 28.76 25.15
CA THR A 793 -19.50 29.06 24.45
C THR A 793 -19.49 28.71 22.96
N ALA A 794 -18.48 27.98 22.47
CA ALA A 794 -18.45 27.51 21.08
C ALA A 794 -19.64 26.58 20.81
N GLN A 795 -20.43 26.91 19.77
CA GLN A 795 -21.59 26.12 19.38
C GLN A 795 -21.14 24.84 18.68
N ARG A 796 -21.69 23.69 19.12
CA ARG A 796 -21.47 22.38 18.49
C ARG A 796 -22.06 22.36 17.08
N TYR A 797 -21.38 21.69 16.15
CA TYR A 797 -21.90 21.45 14.80
C TYR A 797 -23.16 20.55 14.82
N GLU A 798 -23.90 20.53 13.72
CA GLU A 798 -25.15 19.76 13.61
C GLU A 798 -24.88 18.25 13.54
N ASN A 799 -23.81 17.85 12.87
CA ASN A 799 -23.43 16.44 12.71
C ASN A 799 -21.92 16.23 12.95
N PRO A 800 -21.51 15.01 13.34
CA PRO A 800 -20.11 14.70 13.64
C PRO A 800 -19.22 14.51 12.39
N HIS A 801 -19.79 14.36 11.19
CA HIS A 801 -19.01 14.21 9.95
C HIS A 801 -18.23 15.48 9.60
N VAL A 802 -18.77 16.66 9.98
CA VAL A 802 -18.03 17.93 9.94
C VAL A 802 -16.73 17.84 10.75
N LEU A 803 -16.79 17.30 11.97
CA LEU A 803 -15.63 17.18 12.84
C LEU A 803 -14.61 16.17 12.31
N HIS A 804 -15.06 15.03 11.78
CA HIS A 804 -14.19 14.07 11.07
C HIS A 804 -13.41 14.77 9.96
N ASN A 805 -14.08 15.53 9.08
CA ASN A 805 -13.39 16.24 8.00
C ASN A 805 -12.36 17.26 8.52
N LEU A 806 -12.70 18.02 9.57
CA LEU A 806 -11.77 18.96 10.20
C LEU A 806 -10.55 18.27 10.82
N LEU A 807 -10.75 17.12 11.48
CA LEU A 807 -9.66 16.31 12.03
C LEU A 807 -8.74 15.78 10.93
N HIS A 808 -9.31 15.32 9.81
CA HIS A 808 -8.53 14.85 8.68
C HIS A 808 -7.69 15.98 8.07
N GLN A 809 -8.29 17.15 7.80
CA GLN A 809 -7.58 18.32 7.32
C GLN A 809 -6.45 18.76 8.28
N TYR A 810 -6.74 18.80 9.58
CA TYR A 810 -5.76 19.15 10.62
C TYR A 810 -4.62 18.12 10.70
N ALA A 811 -4.95 16.82 10.66
CA ALA A 811 -3.99 15.74 10.69
C ALA A 811 -3.03 15.82 9.49
N LEU A 812 -3.59 15.97 8.28
CA LEU A 812 -2.81 16.16 7.07
C LEU A 812 -1.97 17.43 7.15
N ALA A 813 -2.51 18.55 7.67
CA ALA A 813 -1.77 19.80 7.84
C ALA A 813 -0.56 19.66 8.79
N GLY A 814 -0.68 18.81 9.82
CA GLY A 814 0.38 18.52 10.79
C GLY A 814 1.51 17.61 10.29
N LEU A 815 1.30 16.84 9.21
CA LEU A 815 2.34 15.97 8.65
C LEU A 815 3.55 16.77 8.15
N ARG A 816 4.74 16.37 8.60
CA ARG A 816 6.03 16.98 8.25
C ARG A 816 7.09 15.90 8.00
N LEU A 817 7.19 15.46 6.75
CA LEU A 817 8.31 14.65 6.32
C LEU A 817 9.54 15.54 6.09
N ASP A 818 10.69 15.10 6.59
CA ASP A 818 11.96 15.79 6.31
C ASP A 818 12.35 15.53 4.84
N THR A 819 12.20 16.55 4.00
CA THR A 819 12.48 16.45 2.56
C THR A 819 13.96 16.24 2.27
N LEU A 820 14.88 16.71 3.13
CA LEU A 820 16.31 16.52 2.93
C LEU A 820 16.74 15.05 3.04
N GLY A 821 15.99 14.25 3.78
CA GLY A 821 16.19 12.79 3.91
C GLY A 821 15.58 11.96 2.77
N LEU A 822 14.87 12.58 1.82
CA LEU A 822 14.20 11.88 0.71
C LEU A 822 15.12 11.70 -0.51
N PRO A 823 14.81 10.79 -1.46
CA PRO A 823 15.58 10.66 -2.70
C PRO A 823 15.62 11.97 -3.50
N ARG A 824 16.75 12.25 -4.18
CA ARG A 824 16.98 13.54 -4.88
C ARG A 824 15.90 13.90 -5.89
N ARG A 825 15.33 12.93 -6.59
CA ARG A 825 14.23 13.17 -7.54
C ARG A 825 12.92 13.53 -6.86
N VAL A 826 12.66 13.00 -5.65
CA VAL A 826 11.52 13.41 -4.82
C VAL A 826 11.73 14.85 -4.34
N GLN A 827 12.94 15.18 -3.88
CA GLN A 827 13.31 16.56 -3.53
C GLN A 827 13.10 17.51 -4.70
N ALA A 828 13.52 17.13 -5.91
CA ALA A 828 13.32 17.94 -7.12
C ALA A 828 11.84 18.13 -7.48
N LEU A 829 11.02 17.08 -7.34
CA LEU A 829 9.57 17.16 -7.58
C LEU A 829 8.87 18.03 -6.54
N GLU A 830 9.15 17.84 -5.25
CA GLU A 830 8.60 18.67 -4.18
C GLU A 830 9.02 20.13 -4.39
N HIS A 831 10.30 20.38 -4.61
CA HIS A 831 10.82 21.72 -4.86
C HIS A 831 10.13 22.36 -6.06
N PHE A 832 10.00 21.65 -7.18
CA PHE A 832 9.28 22.15 -8.35
C PHE A 832 7.80 22.41 -8.06
N CYS A 833 7.10 21.54 -7.34
CA CYS A 833 5.71 21.78 -6.96
C CYS A 833 5.56 22.95 -5.96
N SER A 834 6.59 23.23 -5.15
CA SER A 834 6.70 24.41 -4.28
C SER A 834 6.96 25.70 -5.06
N THR A 835 7.46 25.63 -6.30
CA THR A 835 7.59 26.81 -7.17
C THR A 835 6.23 27.29 -7.67
N PHE A 836 6.12 28.59 -7.91
CA PHE A 836 4.92 29.27 -8.37
C PHE A 836 3.73 29.15 -7.41
N SER A 837 4.00 29.19 -6.10
CA SER A 837 2.98 29.33 -5.07
C SER A 837 3.42 30.17 -3.87
N SER A 838 2.46 30.81 -3.19
CA SER A 838 2.69 31.44 -1.88
C SER A 838 2.60 30.45 -0.71
N ARG A 839 2.12 29.23 -0.97
CA ARG A 839 2.01 28.14 0.02
C ARG A 839 3.13 27.13 -0.23
N SER A 840 3.80 26.69 0.83
CA SER A 840 4.78 25.61 0.74
C SER A 840 4.09 24.30 0.36
N THR A 841 4.61 23.61 -0.65
CA THR A 841 4.22 22.22 -0.92
C THR A 841 4.88 21.31 0.11
N LYS A 842 4.29 20.14 0.33
CA LYS A 842 4.88 19.08 1.12
C LYS A 842 4.60 17.72 0.52
N VAL A 843 5.49 16.79 0.85
CA VAL A 843 5.24 15.37 0.66
C VAL A 843 4.26 14.94 1.76
N LEU A 844 3.07 14.53 1.38
CA LEU A 844 2.03 14.08 2.30
C LEU A 844 2.29 12.64 2.73
N ARG A 845 2.63 11.78 1.78
CA ARG A 845 2.93 10.36 2.00
C ARG A 845 4.10 9.92 1.14
N PHE A 846 4.93 9.07 1.72
CA PHE A 846 5.94 8.33 0.97
C PHE A 846 6.03 6.93 1.53
N GLU A 847 5.55 5.98 0.74
CA GLU A 847 5.42 4.56 1.05
C GLU A 847 6.10 3.75 -0.05
N ARG A 848 6.16 2.43 0.12
CA ARG A 848 6.81 1.50 -0.82
C ARG A 848 6.35 1.66 -2.27
N GLU A 849 5.05 1.85 -2.50
CA GLU A 849 4.43 1.96 -3.83
C GLU A 849 3.67 3.28 -4.04
N LEU A 850 3.84 4.27 -3.15
CA LEU A 850 3.08 5.50 -3.22
C LEU A 850 3.94 6.69 -2.85
N LEU A 851 3.91 7.71 -3.70
CA LEU A 851 4.39 9.05 -3.37
C LEU A 851 3.23 10.02 -3.54
N GLU A 852 2.92 10.79 -2.51
CA GLU A 852 1.89 11.83 -2.58
C GLU A 852 2.49 13.20 -2.30
N ILE A 853 2.33 14.13 -3.25
CA ILE A 853 2.82 15.50 -3.16
C ILE A 853 1.62 16.45 -3.23
N GLN A 854 1.50 17.33 -2.24
CA GLN A 854 0.43 18.32 -2.22
C GLN A 854 0.51 19.27 -3.44
N ILE A 855 -0.65 19.65 -3.97
CA ILE A 855 -0.76 20.72 -4.97
C ILE A 855 -1.19 21.98 -4.23
N PRO A 856 -0.37 23.03 -4.23
CA PRO A 856 -0.75 24.27 -3.61
C PRO A 856 -1.83 24.96 -4.46
N MET A 857 -2.77 25.66 -3.80
CA MET A 857 -3.94 26.38 -4.33
C MET A 857 -5.29 25.63 -4.41
N GLY A 858 -5.35 24.34 -4.07
CA GLY A 858 -6.63 23.68 -3.75
C GLY A 858 -7.13 24.07 -2.35
N THR A 859 -8.44 24.21 -2.18
CA THR A 859 -9.10 24.39 -0.88
C THR A 859 -9.26 23.06 -0.14
N HIS A 860 -9.42 21.94 -0.88
CA HIS A 860 -9.48 20.56 -0.39
C HIS A 860 -8.60 19.63 -1.19
N LYS A 861 -7.99 18.64 -0.51
CA LYS A 861 -7.14 17.53 -0.99
C LYS A 861 -6.71 17.59 -2.48
N ALA A 862 -5.97 18.64 -2.86
CA ALA A 862 -5.33 18.67 -4.17
C ALA A 862 -3.94 18.05 -4.02
N SER A 863 -3.69 16.94 -4.70
CA SER A 863 -2.40 16.24 -4.64
C SER A 863 -2.09 15.51 -5.95
N TYR A 864 -0.79 15.30 -6.17
CA TYR A 864 -0.29 14.28 -7.09
C TYR A 864 -0.08 13.00 -6.30
N VAL A 865 -0.71 11.91 -6.74
CA VAL A 865 -0.48 10.56 -6.23
C VAL A 865 0.22 9.75 -7.31
N PHE A 866 1.45 9.33 -7.04
CA PHE A 866 2.25 8.51 -7.93
C PHE A 866 2.28 7.07 -7.42
N THR A 867 1.91 6.13 -8.30
CA THR A 867 1.99 4.68 -8.06
C THR A 867 2.78 4.02 -9.20
N PRO A 868 3.18 2.73 -9.10
CA PRO A 868 3.97 2.06 -10.14
C PRO A 868 3.31 2.05 -11.53
N ARG A 869 1.98 2.07 -11.59
CA ARG A 869 1.22 1.95 -12.85
C ARG A 869 0.39 3.18 -13.21
N GLN A 870 0.17 4.10 -12.27
CA GLN A 870 -0.72 5.24 -12.47
C GLN A 870 -0.20 6.50 -11.78
N ILE A 871 -0.36 7.64 -12.45
CA ILE A 871 -0.27 8.97 -11.84
C ILE A 871 -1.70 9.51 -11.76
N SER A 872 -2.11 9.91 -10.56
CA SER A 872 -3.43 10.50 -10.30
C SER A 872 -3.28 11.92 -9.79
N VAL A 873 -4.12 12.82 -10.27
CA VAL A 873 -4.18 14.22 -9.88
C VAL A 873 -5.60 14.53 -9.46
N GLU A 874 -5.74 15.07 -8.27
CA GLU A 874 -6.98 15.65 -7.77
C GLU A 874 -6.83 17.16 -7.70
N TRP A 875 -7.78 17.90 -8.29
CA TRP A 875 -7.80 19.36 -8.26
C TRP A 875 -9.24 19.84 -8.05
N THR A 876 -9.44 20.82 -7.16
CA THR A 876 -10.77 21.27 -6.75
C THR A 876 -10.95 22.78 -6.95
N GLU A 877 -12.15 23.20 -7.36
CA GLU A 877 -12.58 24.59 -7.24
C GLU A 877 -12.74 25.00 -5.77
N PRO A 878 -12.83 26.31 -5.45
CA PRO A 878 -13.31 26.74 -4.16
C PRO A 878 -14.72 26.19 -3.86
N PRO A 879 -15.01 25.88 -2.60
CA PRO A 879 -16.25 25.19 -2.23
C PRO A 879 -17.53 25.98 -2.46
N ASP A 880 -17.42 27.30 -2.46
CA ASP A 880 -18.50 28.25 -2.69
C ASP A 880 -18.68 28.59 -4.18
N CYS A 881 -17.97 27.92 -5.09
CA CYS A 881 -18.11 28.12 -6.52
C CYS A 881 -19.45 27.55 -7.03
N PRO A 882 -20.35 28.37 -7.60
CA PRO A 882 -21.64 27.90 -8.10
C PRO A 882 -21.51 27.15 -9.42
N ASP A 883 -22.45 26.25 -9.71
CA ASP A 883 -22.46 25.41 -10.93
C ASP A 883 -22.35 26.18 -12.25
N GLY A 884 -22.85 27.42 -12.27
CA GLY A 884 -22.79 28.32 -13.42
C GLY A 884 -21.43 28.99 -13.64
N GLU A 885 -20.48 28.88 -12.71
CA GLU A 885 -19.23 29.65 -12.70
C GLU A 885 -17.96 28.77 -12.63
N ILE A 886 -18.05 27.54 -13.14
CA ILE A 886 -16.96 26.55 -13.19
C ILE A 886 -16.15 26.59 -14.49
N ALA A 887 -16.08 27.76 -15.14
CA ALA A 887 -15.43 27.91 -16.45
C ALA A 887 -13.95 27.46 -16.46
N ARG A 888 -13.24 27.55 -15.33
CA ARG A 888 -11.85 27.08 -15.23
C ARG A 888 -11.73 25.57 -15.35
N ILE A 889 -12.55 24.79 -14.64
CA ILE A 889 -12.58 23.33 -14.83
C ILE A 889 -12.95 22.98 -16.27
N LEU A 890 -13.97 23.63 -16.85
CA LEU A 890 -14.37 23.41 -18.24
C LEU A 890 -13.22 23.69 -19.22
N ALA A 891 -12.45 24.76 -18.99
CA ALA A 891 -11.26 25.04 -19.78
C ALA A 891 -10.16 23.99 -19.56
N PHE A 892 -9.95 23.53 -18.33
CA PHE A 892 -8.98 22.47 -18.01
C PHE A 892 -9.29 21.19 -18.78
N GLU A 893 -10.55 20.75 -18.84
CA GLU A 893 -10.95 19.59 -19.63
C GLU A 893 -10.50 19.71 -21.10
N ILE A 894 -10.67 20.90 -21.71
CA ILE A 894 -10.27 21.15 -23.10
C ILE A 894 -8.73 21.14 -23.27
N PHE A 895 -7.98 21.74 -22.34
CA PHE A 895 -6.50 21.68 -22.36
C PHE A 895 -6.00 20.25 -22.19
N LEU A 896 -6.59 19.51 -21.24
CA LEU A 896 -6.24 18.12 -20.96
C LEU A 896 -6.60 17.22 -22.13
N ASP A 897 -7.71 17.44 -22.83
CA ASP A 897 -8.01 16.71 -24.07
C ASP A 897 -6.96 16.90 -25.16
N ARG A 898 -6.36 18.10 -25.24
CA ARG A 898 -5.22 18.34 -26.12
C ARG A 898 -3.94 17.67 -25.66
N PHE A 899 -3.64 17.71 -24.36
CA PHE A 899 -2.52 16.95 -23.81
C PHE A 899 -2.71 15.45 -24.04
N ARG A 900 -3.93 14.93 -23.90
CA ARG A 900 -4.28 13.54 -24.19
C ARG A 900 -3.99 13.17 -25.64
N SER A 901 -4.45 14.00 -26.57
CA SER A 901 -4.33 13.72 -28.01
C SER A 901 -2.89 13.80 -28.54
N SER A 902 -2.02 14.62 -27.92
CA SER A 902 -0.68 14.92 -28.45
C SER A 902 0.48 14.41 -27.59
N MET A 903 0.32 14.31 -26.27
CA MET A 903 1.40 14.04 -25.31
C MET A 903 1.13 12.79 -24.45
N PHE A 904 -0.12 12.57 -24.05
CA PHE A 904 -0.51 11.62 -23.01
C PHE A 904 -1.73 10.77 -23.42
N PRO A 905 -1.61 9.87 -24.42
CA PRO A 905 -2.76 9.17 -25.01
C PRO A 905 -3.50 8.22 -24.06
N THR A 906 -2.87 7.82 -22.96
CA THR A 906 -3.47 6.97 -21.92
C THR A 906 -4.14 7.76 -20.79
N MET A 907 -4.20 9.10 -20.91
CA MET A 907 -4.81 9.95 -19.91
C MET A 907 -6.34 9.85 -19.94
N THR A 908 -6.95 9.79 -18.76
CA THR A 908 -8.40 9.91 -18.56
C THR A 908 -8.70 11.10 -17.67
N ILE A 909 -9.86 11.72 -17.90
CA ILE A 909 -10.29 12.93 -17.23
C ILE A 909 -11.73 12.69 -16.77
N ARG A 910 -12.01 13.02 -15.51
CA ARG A 910 -13.34 12.97 -14.94
C ARG A 910 -13.58 14.21 -14.10
N ARG A 911 -14.68 14.90 -14.36
CA ARG A 911 -15.19 15.97 -13.51
C ARG A 911 -16.46 15.49 -12.82
N GLU A 912 -16.56 15.73 -11.53
CA GLU A 912 -17.77 15.48 -10.76
C GLU A 912 -17.84 16.41 -9.55
N GLN A 913 -19.03 16.56 -8.97
CA GLN A 913 -19.19 17.27 -7.71
C GLN A 913 -19.02 16.27 -6.57
N VAL A 914 -17.94 16.42 -5.81
CA VAL A 914 -17.65 15.59 -4.63
C VAL A 914 -17.93 16.44 -3.40
N LEU A 915 -18.94 16.04 -2.61
CA LEU A 915 -19.32 16.74 -1.38
C LEU A 915 -19.57 18.24 -1.59
N GLY A 916 -20.27 18.60 -2.67
CA GLY A 916 -20.58 20.00 -3.01
C GLY A 916 -19.47 20.75 -3.76
N THR A 917 -18.24 20.23 -3.81
CA THR A 917 -17.11 20.87 -4.49
C THR A 917 -16.86 20.26 -5.86
N TRP A 918 -16.77 21.10 -6.90
CA TRP A 918 -16.39 20.65 -8.23
C TRP A 918 -14.94 20.17 -8.26
N THR A 919 -14.76 18.90 -8.56
CA THR A 919 -13.47 18.21 -8.53
C THR A 919 -13.13 17.66 -9.91
N LEU A 920 -11.88 17.86 -10.31
CA LEU A 920 -11.29 17.35 -11.53
C LEU A 920 -10.28 16.25 -11.18
N PHE A 921 -10.58 15.03 -11.62
CA PHE A 921 -9.72 13.86 -11.53
C PHE A 921 -9.02 13.64 -12.86
N ILE A 922 -7.69 13.61 -12.82
CA ILE A 922 -6.85 13.35 -13.99
C ILE A 922 -6.04 12.10 -13.68
N ARG A 923 -6.13 11.07 -14.54
CA ARG A 923 -5.38 9.82 -14.36
C ARG A 923 -4.55 9.53 -15.59
N LEU A 924 -3.31 9.11 -15.39
CA LEU A 924 -2.40 8.72 -16.45
C LEU A 924 -1.89 7.29 -16.20
N ASN A 925 -2.20 6.35 -17.08
CA ASN A 925 -1.84 4.92 -16.95
C ASN A 925 -0.61 4.53 -17.79
N ALA A 926 0.27 3.70 -17.22
CA ALA A 926 1.51 3.27 -17.88
C ALA A 926 1.22 2.60 -19.21
N GLN A 927 2.07 2.85 -20.21
CA GLN A 927 1.96 2.17 -21.51
C GLN A 927 2.62 0.79 -21.45
N GLY A 928 1.86 -0.25 -21.78
CA GLY A 928 2.36 -1.63 -21.80
C GLY A 928 2.52 -2.24 -20.41
N SER A 929 3.44 -3.20 -20.26
CA SER A 929 3.64 -3.96 -19.01
C SER A 929 4.69 -3.36 -18.06
N GLY A 930 5.44 -2.33 -18.48
CA GLY A 930 6.50 -1.70 -17.68
C GLY A 930 6.02 -0.48 -16.88
N PRO A 931 6.69 -0.13 -15.76
CA PRO A 931 6.42 1.09 -15.02
C PRO A 931 6.84 2.35 -15.80
N TRP A 932 6.34 3.51 -15.38
CA TRP A 932 6.78 4.79 -15.94
C TRP A 932 8.25 5.07 -15.63
N ASN A 933 8.91 5.88 -16.47
CA ASN A 933 10.21 6.45 -16.15
C ASN A 933 10.06 7.86 -15.55
N TYR A 934 11.14 8.37 -14.96
CA TYR A 934 11.12 9.68 -14.29
C TYR A 934 10.83 10.83 -15.26
N GLU A 935 11.30 10.75 -16.50
CA GLU A 935 11.09 11.78 -17.51
C GLU A 935 9.61 11.93 -17.87
N HIS A 936 8.88 10.82 -18.03
CA HIS A 936 7.44 10.86 -18.26
C HIS A 936 6.70 11.48 -17.06
N LEU A 937 7.08 11.09 -15.84
CA LEU A 937 6.52 11.66 -14.61
C LEU A 937 6.78 13.17 -14.54
N TRP A 938 8.04 13.59 -14.70
CA TRP A 938 8.44 14.99 -14.68
C TRP A 938 7.70 15.80 -15.73
N HIS A 939 7.66 15.33 -16.98
CA HIS A 939 6.94 16.02 -18.06
C HIS A 939 5.44 16.17 -17.78
N PHE A 940 4.79 15.13 -17.23
CA PHE A 940 3.39 15.20 -16.85
C PHE A 940 3.16 16.25 -15.74
N VAL A 941 3.95 16.20 -14.67
CA VAL A 941 3.88 17.17 -13.56
C VAL A 941 4.11 18.59 -14.05
N VAL A 942 5.09 18.84 -14.93
CA VAL A 942 5.33 20.17 -15.50
C VAL A 942 4.13 20.64 -16.33
N ALA A 943 3.53 19.77 -17.14
CA ALA A 943 2.39 20.12 -17.99
C ALA A 943 1.13 20.45 -17.18
N THR A 944 0.80 19.65 -16.17
CA THR A 944 -0.34 19.91 -15.28
C THR A 944 -0.08 21.08 -14.34
N ARG A 945 1.15 21.25 -13.83
CA ARG A 945 1.52 22.45 -13.05
C ARG A 945 1.41 23.72 -13.88
N LEU A 946 1.81 23.72 -15.17
CA LEU A 946 1.56 24.88 -16.03
C LEU A 946 0.06 25.23 -16.05
N LEU A 947 -0.83 24.25 -16.17
CA LEU A 947 -2.27 24.47 -16.20
C LEU A 947 -2.78 25.12 -14.91
N PHE A 948 -2.36 24.60 -13.75
CA PHE A 948 -2.78 25.11 -12.44
C PHE A 948 -2.16 26.48 -12.14
N ASP A 949 -0.86 26.63 -12.37
CA ASP A 949 -0.09 27.86 -12.12
C ASP A 949 -0.55 29.02 -13.01
N ALA A 950 -1.08 28.73 -14.21
CA ALA A 950 -1.53 29.74 -15.16
C ALA A 950 -3.02 30.14 -15.04
N SER A 951 -3.67 29.78 -13.93
CA SER A 951 -5.12 29.93 -13.71
C SER A 951 -5.51 30.74 -12.46
N TYR A 952 -4.60 31.60 -11.96
CA TYR A 952 -4.79 32.37 -10.73
C TYR A 952 -6.01 33.31 -10.78
N ASP A 953 -6.33 33.88 -11.94
CA ASP A 953 -7.39 34.87 -12.15
C ASP A 953 -8.69 34.27 -12.70
N PHE A 954 -8.82 32.94 -12.66
CA PHE A 954 -9.85 32.21 -13.39
C PHE A 954 -10.88 31.51 -12.48
N SER A 955 -11.07 31.98 -11.26
CA SER A 955 -12.10 31.45 -10.35
C SER A 955 -13.41 32.24 -10.48
N TYR A 956 -14.57 31.62 -10.24
CA TYR A 956 -15.90 32.28 -10.27
C TYR A 956 -16.21 32.97 -11.61
N VAL A 957 -15.85 32.32 -12.71
CA VAL A 957 -16.10 32.84 -14.07
C VAL A 957 -17.23 32.05 -14.71
N ALA A 958 -18.23 32.76 -15.23
CA ALA A 958 -19.41 32.19 -15.87
C ALA A 958 -19.04 31.22 -17.02
N ASN A 959 -19.72 30.07 -17.08
CA ASN A 959 -19.45 28.99 -18.03
C ASN A 959 -19.49 29.46 -19.50
N GLU A 960 -20.37 30.41 -19.81
CA GLU A 960 -20.53 30.96 -21.17
C GLU A 960 -19.26 31.62 -21.71
N ALA A 961 -18.34 32.05 -20.81
CA ALA A 961 -17.06 32.62 -21.20
C ALA A 961 -16.16 31.64 -21.96
N VAL A 962 -16.42 30.32 -21.86
CA VAL A 962 -15.59 29.26 -22.47
C VAL A 962 -16.34 28.33 -23.43
N ASP A 963 -17.65 28.50 -23.65
CA ASP A 963 -18.46 27.62 -24.51
C ASP A 963 -17.85 27.35 -25.89
N ALA A 964 -17.32 28.40 -26.54
CA ALA A 964 -16.74 28.31 -27.88
C ALA A 964 -15.23 27.94 -27.89
N PHE A 965 -14.63 27.61 -26.74
CA PHE A 965 -13.19 27.41 -26.63
C PHE A 965 -12.72 26.17 -27.39
N ALA A 966 -13.40 25.03 -27.22
CA ALA A 966 -13.00 23.74 -27.81
C ALA A 966 -12.90 23.81 -29.34
N GLU A 967 -13.87 24.44 -30.01
CA GLU A 967 -13.92 24.58 -31.48
C GLU A 967 -12.75 25.41 -32.05
N HIS A 968 -12.18 26.31 -31.26
CA HIS A 968 -11.17 27.28 -31.70
C HIS A 968 -9.75 26.97 -31.19
N PHE A 969 -9.61 25.85 -30.49
CA PHE A 969 -8.38 25.40 -29.88
C PHE A 969 -7.98 24.06 -30.47
N ASP A 970 -7.62 24.03 -31.76
CA ASP A 970 -7.24 22.82 -32.52
C ASP A 970 -6.08 23.10 -33.51
N GLY A 971 -5.32 22.06 -33.86
CA GLY A 971 -4.25 22.08 -34.86
C GLY A 971 -2.82 21.97 -34.29
N LEU A 972 -1.87 21.62 -35.18
CA LEU A 972 -0.46 21.39 -34.83
C LEU A 972 0.25 22.63 -34.26
N GLU A 973 -0.20 23.84 -34.63
CA GLU A 973 0.38 25.06 -34.07
C GLU A 973 0.10 25.23 -32.57
N TRP A 974 -1.06 24.76 -32.08
CA TRP A 974 -1.36 24.80 -30.66
C TRP A 974 -0.52 23.82 -29.85
N GLU A 975 -0.27 22.61 -30.38
CA GLU A 975 0.67 21.67 -29.78
C GLU A 975 2.07 22.30 -29.60
N ALA A 976 2.55 23.01 -30.63
CA ALA A 976 3.83 23.70 -30.58
C ALA A 976 3.83 24.88 -29.57
N ILE A 977 2.73 25.62 -29.45
CA ILE A 977 2.58 26.71 -28.47
C ILE A 977 2.59 26.14 -27.05
N LEU A 978 1.78 25.12 -26.77
CA LEU A 978 1.70 24.47 -25.45
C LEU A 978 3.05 23.88 -25.04
N THR A 979 3.70 23.13 -25.94
CA THR A 979 5.05 22.59 -25.71
C THR A 979 6.04 23.70 -25.36
N THR A 980 5.92 24.88 -25.99
CA THR A 980 6.79 26.02 -25.72
C THR A 980 6.54 26.58 -24.31
N LEU A 981 5.29 26.71 -23.89
CA LEU A 981 4.92 27.19 -22.56
C LEU A 981 5.31 26.19 -21.45
N ILE A 982 5.13 24.88 -21.68
CA ILE A 982 5.54 23.81 -20.76
C ILE A 982 7.05 23.87 -20.54
N ARG A 983 7.84 23.98 -21.61
CA ARG A 983 9.32 24.14 -21.52
C ARG A 983 9.73 25.42 -20.81
N HIS A 984 8.97 26.50 -20.98
CA HIS A 984 9.23 27.74 -20.25
C HIS A 984 8.99 27.56 -18.75
N ARG A 985 7.90 26.92 -18.35
CA ARG A 985 7.59 26.64 -16.95
C ARG A 985 8.64 25.74 -16.27
N ALA A 986 9.16 24.75 -17.00
CA ALA A 986 10.16 23.80 -16.49
C ALA A 986 11.46 24.45 -16.00
N VAL A 987 11.85 25.59 -16.59
CA VAL A 987 13.13 26.27 -16.30
C VAL A 987 12.94 27.58 -15.52
N LEU A 988 11.71 27.89 -15.10
CA LEU A 988 11.40 29.09 -14.35
C LEU A 988 11.76 28.87 -12.88
N GLU A 989 12.75 29.60 -12.37
CA GLU A 989 13.15 29.63 -10.96
C GLU A 989 12.58 30.86 -10.28
N ASP A 990 11.57 30.63 -9.44
CA ASP A 990 10.84 31.70 -8.77
C ASP A 990 10.98 31.67 -7.24
N ALA A 991 11.88 30.84 -6.71
CA ALA A 991 12.29 30.88 -5.29
C ALA A 991 12.82 32.27 -4.87
N SER A 992 13.21 33.08 -5.85
CA SER A 992 13.62 34.48 -5.70
C SER A 992 12.65 35.47 -6.36
N GLN A 993 11.39 35.10 -6.56
CA GLN A 993 10.39 35.90 -7.24
C GLN A 993 9.62 36.77 -6.25
N TYR A 994 10.10 38.00 -6.10
CA TYR A 994 9.63 38.95 -5.09
C TYR A 994 8.41 39.77 -5.55
N VAL A 995 7.50 39.13 -6.31
CA VAL A 995 6.27 39.72 -6.86
C VAL A 995 5.12 38.78 -6.58
N ALA A 996 3.95 39.31 -6.24
CA ALA A 996 2.75 38.50 -6.15
C ALA A 996 2.53 37.74 -7.47
N LEU A 997 2.31 36.42 -7.37
CA LEU A 997 2.32 35.52 -8.52
C LEU A 997 1.30 35.90 -9.59
N HIS A 998 0.13 36.42 -9.19
CA HIS A 998 -0.92 36.92 -10.08
C HIS A 998 -0.49 38.10 -10.99
N ALA A 999 0.61 38.79 -10.67
CA ALA A 999 1.14 39.88 -11.50
C ALA A 999 2.08 39.38 -12.61
N LEU A 1000 2.44 38.09 -12.62
CA LEU A 1000 3.31 37.52 -13.64
C LEU A 1000 2.54 37.21 -14.92
N PRO A 1001 3.07 37.45 -16.13
CA PRO A 1001 2.35 37.14 -17.37
C PRO A 1001 1.85 35.70 -17.47
N MET A 1002 2.55 34.73 -16.87
CA MET A 1002 2.14 33.33 -16.89
C MET A 1002 0.84 33.06 -16.12
N SER A 1003 0.56 33.80 -15.04
CA SER A 1003 -0.51 33.48 -14.09
C SER A 1003 -1.93 33.58 -14.66
N SER A 1004 -2.10 34.31 -15.76
CA SER A 1004 -3.37 34.52 -16.47
C SER A 1004 -3.42 33.83 -17.84
N THR A 1005 -2.40 33.04 -18.20
CA THR A 1005 -2.26 32.52 -19.56
C THR A 1005 -3.40 31.57 -19.93
N VAL A 1006 -3.83 30.70 -19.00
CA VAL A 1006 -4.93 29.76 -19.26
C VAL A 1006 -6.24 30.52 -19.41
N ALA A 1007 -6.53 31.48 -18.52
CA ALA A 1007 -7.70 32.34 -18.61
C ALA A 1007 -7.73 33.12 -19.93
N ALA A 1008 -6.62 33.76 -20.29
CA ALA A 1008 -6.49 34.55 -21.50
C ALA A 1008 -6.68 33.72 -22.78
N ILE A 1009 -6.14 32.50 -22.83
CA ILE A 1009 -6.33 31.59 -23.97
C ILE A 1009 -7.77 31.08 -24.02
N ALA A 1010 -8.38 30.72 -22.89
CA ALA A 1010 -9.73 30.18 -22.84
C ALA A 1010 -10.78 31.24 -23.23
N GLN A 1011 -10.70 32.43 -22.64
CA GLN A 1011 -11.73 33.46 -22.77
C GLN A 1011 -11.56 34.36 -24.01
N SER A 1012 -10.32 34.62 -24.47
CA SER A 1012 -10.07 35.63 -25.51
C SER A 1012 -9.69 35.06 -26.88
N ARG A 1013 -10.61 35.18 -27.85
CA ARG A 1013 -10.31 34.89 -29.27
C ARG A 1013 -9.18 35.78 -29.83
N VAL A 1014 -9.02 36.99 -29.30
CA VAL A 1014 -7.97 37.92 -29.74
C VAL A 1014 -6.60 37.41 -29.33
N VAL A 1015 -6.44 36.96 -28.08
CA VAL A 1015 -5.20 36.35 -27.56
C VAL A 1015 -4.88 35.07 -28.34
N ARG A 1016 -5.86 34.19 -28.56
CA ARG A 1016 -5.70 32.99 -29.39
C ARG A 1016 -5.14 33.32 -30.78
N GLY A 1017 -5.76 34.27 -31.47
CA GLY A 1017 -5.31 34.73 -32.79
C GLY A 1017 -3.93 35.39 -32.75
N LEU A 1018 -3.60 36.10 -31.67
CA LEU A 1018 -2.28 36.72 -31.49
C LEU A 1018 -1.18 35.65 -31.40
N LEU A 1019 -1.34 34.64 -30.54
CA LEU A 1019 -0.34 33.59 -30.33
C LEU A 1019 -0.10 32.80 -31.61
N LEU A 1020 -1.17 32.41 -32.32
CA LEU A 1020 -1.06 31.72 -33.61
C LEU A 1020 -0.31 32.56 -34.66
N ARG A 1021 -0.57 33.88 -34.74
CA ARG A 1021 0.17 34.75 -35.67
C ARG A 1021 1.64 34.89 -35.28
N CYS A 1022 1.95 35.01 -33.98
CA CYS A 1022 3.33 35.04 -33.50
C CYS A 1022 4.07 33.73 -33.82
N GLN A 1023 3.42 32.58 -33.59
CA GLN A 1023 3.96 31.26 -33.92
C GLN A 1023 4.23 31.12 -35.43
N ARG A 1024 3.32 31.57 -36.29
CA ARG A 1024 3.45 31.46 -37.76
C ARG A 1024 4.44 32.46 -38.38
N ARG A 1025 4.50 33.70 -37.87
CA ARG A 1025 5.28 34.81 -38.49
C ARG A 1025 6.63 35.07 -37.82
N GLY A 1026 6.91 34.44 -36.68
CA GLY A 1026 8.23 34.43 -36.04
C GLY A 1026 8.55 35.64 -35.16
N PHE A 1027 9.82 35.70 -34.74
CA PHE A 1027 10.34 36.61 -33.72
C PHE A 1027 10.09 38.10 -34.02
N ASP A 1028 10.50 38.59 -35.19
CA ASP A 1028 10.43 40.02 -35.52
C ASP A 1028 8.99 40.54 -35.54
N TYR A 1029 8.06 39.71 -36.03
CA TYR A 1029 6.65 40.05 -36.02
C TYR A 1029 6.09 40.14 -34.58
N CYS A 1030 6.39 39.14 -33.75
CA CYS A 1030 5.97 39.13 -32.35
C CYS A 1030 6.54 40.34 -31.59
N ARG A 1031 7.82 40.67 -31.83
CA ARG A 1031 8.46 41.86 -31.27
C ARG A 1031 7.82 43.16 -31.73
N GLY A 1032 7.52 43.28 -33.03
CA GLY A 1032 6.84 44.45 -33.59
C GLY A 1032 5.44 44.67 -32.98
N LEU A 1033 4.71 43.59 -32.67
CA LEU A 1033 3.44 43.67 -31.94
C LEU A 1033 3.63 44.21 -30.52
N ILE A 1034 4.62 43.69 -29.78
CA ILE A 1034 4.93 44.14 -28.42
C ILE A 1034 5.23 45.64 -28.40
N ASP A 1035 6.09 46.13 -29.30
CA ASP A 1035 6.39 47.56 -29.39
C ASP A 1035 5.17 48.39 -29.82
N GLY A 1036 4.31 47.83 -30.69
CA GLY A 1036 3.04 48.44 -31.08
C GLY A 1036 2.11 48.65 -29.89
N TYR A 1037 1.86 47.60 -29.10
CA TYR A 1037 1.02 47.67 -27.90
C TYR A 1037 1.65 48.60 -26.84
N ALA A 1038 2.95 48.51 -26.60
CA ALA A 1038 3.65 49.37 -25.64
C ALA A 1038 3.57 50.85 -26.01
N ARG A 1039 3.73 51.20 -27.30
CA ARG A 1039 3.53 52.57 -27.78
C ARG A 1039 2.10 53.04 -27.59
N TRP A 1040 1.12 52.19 -27.90
CA TRP A 1040 -0.29 52.55 -27.76
C TRP A 1040 -0.65 52.83 -26.30
N LEU A 1041 -0.24 51.95 -25.37
CA LEU A 1041 -0.50 52.11 -23.93
C LEU A 1041 0.14 53.38 -23.34
N ASN A 1042 1.23 53.86 -23.94
CA ASN A 1042 1.89 55.12 -23.53
C ASN A 1042 1.17 56.38 -24.02
N VAL A 1043 0.38 56.31 -25.09
CA VAL A 1043 -0.25 57.49 -25.73
C VAL A 1043 -1.71 57.66 -25.31
N GLU A 1044 -2.48 56.59 -25.15
CA GLU A 1044 -3.91 56.64 -24.82
C GLU A 1044 -4.15 56.31 -23.34
N ALA A 1045 -3.98 57.33 -22.50
CA ALA A 1045 -4.00 57.17 -21.04
C ALA A 1045 -5.39 57.46 -20.43
N LYS A 1046 -5.95 56.42 -19.79
CA LYS A 1046 -6.83 56.44 -18.60
C LYS A 1046 -8.34 56.22 -18.73
N ASN A 1047 -8.98 56.25 -19.90
CA ASN A 1047 -10.46 56.07 -20.00
C ASN A 1047 -10.98 55.16 -21.13
N ASP A 1048 -10.11 54.42 -21.85
CA ASP A 1048 -10.56 53.43 -22.84
C ASP A 1048 -10.83 52.08 -22.15
N GLY A 1049 -12.06 51.57 -22.27
CA GLY A 1049 -12.45 50.25 -21.77
C GLY A 1049 -11.63 49.09 -22.35
N ARG A 1050 -10.87 49.31 -23.44
CA ARG A 1050 -9.99 48.32 -24.08
C ARG A 1050 -8.57 48.26 -23.50
N TRP A 1051 -8.23 49.12 -22.53
CA TRP A 1051 -6.88 49.17 -21.96
C TRP A 1051 -6.46 47.81 -21.39
N TYR A 1052 -7.35 47.18 -20.61
CA TYR A 1052 -7.11 45.87 -19.98
C TYR A 1052 -6.83 44.78 -21.02
N GLU A 1053 -7.69 44.64 -22.04
CA GLU A 1053 -7.55 43.64 -23.10
C GLU A 1053 -6.23 43.78 -23.88
N ARG A 1054 -5.80 45.02 -24.15
CA ARG A 1054 -4.55 45.29 -24.87
C ARG A 1054 -3.32 45.08 -23.98
N TYR A 1055 -3.41 45.42 -22.71
CA TYR A 1055 -2.34 45.12 -21.75
C TYR A 1055 -2.19 43.61 -21.58
N GLU A 1056 -3.29 42.85 -21.52
CA GLU A 1056 -3.23 41.39 -21.46
C GLU A 1056 -2.66 40.79 -22.76
N SER A 1057 -3.04 41.32 -23.92
CA SER A 1057 -2.43 40.95 -25.21
C SER A 1057 -0.91 41.20 -25.22
N LEU A 1058 -0.46 42.31 -24.64
CA LEU A 1058 0.97 42.62 -24.48
C LEU A 1058 1.66 41.64 -23.52
N ARG A 1059 1.05 41.29 -22.38
CA ARG A 1059 1.56 40.28 -21.43
C ARG A 1059 1.75 38.94 -22.12
N GLN A 1060 0.72 38.44 -22.80
CA GLN A 1060 0.76 37.14 -23.47
C GLN A 1060 1.75 37.10 -24.65
N ALA A 1061 1.85 38.18 -25.43
CA ALA A 1061 2.87 38.29 -26.48
C ALA A 1061 4.30 38.27 -25.90
N SER A 1062 4.53 38.98 -24.79
CA SER A 1062 5.83 39.09 -24.13
C SER A 1062 6.27 37.74 -23.54
N LEU A 1063 5.34 37.04 -22.86
CA LEU A 1063 5.56 35.69 -22.35
C LEU A 1063 5.91 34.73 -23.49
N PHE A 1064 5.12 34.72 -24.56
CA PHE A 1064 5.36 33.80 -25.68
C PHE A 1064 6.71 34.06 -26.37
N LEU A 1065 7.09 35.32 -26.57
CA LEU A 1065 8.39 35.68 -27.14
C LEU A 1065 9.54 35.20 -26.23
N ALA A 1066 9.42 35.42 -24.92
CA ALA A 1066 10.41 34.99 -23.93
C ALA A 1066 10.50 33.46 -23.83
N ALA A 1067 9.38 32.76 -23.96
CA ALA A 1067 9.31 31.31 -23.95
C ALA A 1067 9.89 30.67 -25.23
N LYS A 1068 9.59 31.24 -26.41
CA LYS A 1068 9.95 30.65 -27.70
C LYS A 1068 11.37 30.96 -28.15
N TRP A 1069 11.86 32.17 -27.88
CA TRP A 1069 13.15 32.65 -28.36
C TRP A 1069 13.98 33.33 -27.25
N PRO A 1070 14.27 32.64 -26.13
CA PRO A 1070 14.88 33.25 -24.95
C PRO A 1070 16.21 33.95 -25.24
N GLY A 1071 17.15 33.29 -25.92
CA GLY A 1071 18.46 33.86 -26.23
C GLY A 1071 18.40 35.06 -27.20
N LYS A 1072 17.50 35.03 -28.21
CA LYS A 1072 17.31 36.17 -29.13
C LYS A 1072 16.68 37.36 -28.42
N ALA A 1073 15.71 37.10 -27.54
CA ALA A 1073 15.05 38.13 -26.74
C ALA A 1073 16.03 38.80 -25.77
N LEU A 1074 16.88 38.02 -25.08
CA LEU A 1074 17.92 38.56 -24.20
C LEU A 1074 18.94 39.41 -24.97
N SER A 1075 19.40 38.91 -26.12
CA SER A 1075 20.35 39.63 -26.98
C SER A 1075 19.80 40.95 -27.50
N GLU A 1076 18.49 41.00 -27.78
CA GLU A 1076 17.81 42.22 -28.22
C GLU A 1076 17.63 43.21 -27.08
N LEU A 1077 17.24 42.75 -25.88
CA LEU A 1077 17.18 43.59 -24.68
C LEU A 1077 18.54 44.21 -24.33
N ALA A 1078 19.62 43.43 -24.43
CA ALA A 1078 20.98 43.91 -24.16
C ALA A 1078 21.45 45.01 -25.14
N ARG A 1079 20.90 45.04 -26.37
CA ARG A 1079 21.21 46.05 -27.40
C ARG A 1079 20.35 47.31 -27.30
N ARG A 1080 19.26 47.31 -26.51
CA ARG A 1080 18.37 48.47 -26.37
C ARG A 1080 18.97 49.56 -25.48
N VAL A 1081 18.76 50.80 -25.93
CA VAL A 1081 19.14 52.01 -25.16
C VAL A 1081 17.94 52.59 -24.40
N VAL A 1082 16.74 52.48 -24.97
CA VAL A 1082 15.47 52.94 -24.37
C VAL A 1082 14.54 51.75 -24.17
N PHE A 1083 13.98 51.64 -22.97
CA PHE A 1083 13.14 50.51 -22.56
C PHE A 1083 11.69 50.96 -22.39
N ASN A 1084 10.75 50.15 -22.87
CA ASN A 1084 9.31 50.36 -22.72
C ASN A 1084 8.67 49.30 -21.80
N ILE A 1085 7.36 49.39 -21.56
CA ILE A 1085 6.64 48.44 -20.70
C ILE A 1085 6.67 46.99 -21.22
N GLY A 1086 6.72 46.80 -22.55
CA GLY A 1086 6.90 45.48 -23.15
C GLY A 1086 8.29 44.90 -22.87
N ASP A 1087 9.33 45.73 -22.84
CA ASP A 1087 10.67 45.29 -22.44
C ASP A 1087 10.73 44.86 -20.98
N ASP A 1088 10.04 45.58 -20.09
CA ASP A 1088 9.95 45.23 -18.67
C ASP A 1088 9.23 43.88 -18.48
N LEU A 1089 8.17 43.62 -19.25
CA LEU A 1089 7.46 42.33 -19.25
C LEU A 1089 8.30 41.18 -19.82
N ILE A 1090 9.02 41.40 -20.92
CA ILE A 1090 9.96 40.40 -21.46
C ILE A 1090 11.05 40.10 -20.42
N ALA A 1091 11.64 41.12 -19.79
CA ALA A 1091 12.64 40.94 -18.75
C ALA A 1091 12.10 40.14 -17.55
N ALA A 1092 10.86 40.43 -17.12
CA ALA A 1092 10.20 39.70 -16.04
C ALA A 1092 10.00 38.20 -16.36
N CYS A 1093 9.76 37.85 -17.64
CA CYS A 1093 9.66 36.45 -18.08
C CYS A 1093 11.03 35.79 -18.33
N LEU A 1094 12.05 36.54 -18.72
CA LEU A 1094 13.36 35.98 -19.09
C LEU A 1094 14.30 35.82 -17.91
N PHE A 1095 14.38 36.79 -17.00
CA PHE A 1095 15.51 36.86 -16.05
C PHE A 1095 15.43 35.84 -14.92
N LYS A 1096 14.28 35.19 -14.77
CA LYS A 1096 14.05 34.08 -13.85
C LYS A 1096 14.21 32.71 -14.48
N ARG A 1097 14.68 32.64 -15.73
CA ARG A 1097 14.98 31.36 -16.35
C ARG A 1097 16.37 30.89 -15.92
N SER A 1098 16.44 29.69 -15.36
CA SER A 1098 17.70 29.09 -14.91
C SER A 1098 18.70 28.89 -16.04
N ASP A 1099 18.22 28.57 -17.24
CA ASP A 1099 19.03 28.37 -18.45
C ASP A 1099 19.69 29.66 -18.98
N LEU A 1100 19.30 30.84 -18.49
CA LEU A 1100 19.92 32.13 -18.84
C LEU A 1100 20.73 32.76 -17.70
N ALA A 1101 20.84 32.09 -16.55
CA ALA A 1101 21.47 32.67 -15.36
C ALA A 1101 22.93 33.07 -15.60
N ASP A 1102 23.69 32.25 -16.33
CA ASP A 1102 25.09 32.54 -16.65
C ASP A 1102 25.26 33.71 -17.62
N ASP A 1103 24.42 33.79 -18.66
CA ASP A 1103 24.41 34.92 -19.60
C ASP A 1103 24.11 36.24 -18.87
N LEU A 1104 23.14 36.22 -17.93
CA LEU A 1104 22.80 37.38 -17.11
C LEU A 1104 23.95 37.77 -16.17
N ARG A 1105 24.63 36.80 -15.55
CA ARG A 1105 25.83 37.05 -14.72
C ARG A 1105 26.94 37.73 -15.54
N GLN A 1106 27.16 37.28 -16.78
CA GLN A 1106 28.14 37.91 -17.68
C GLN A 1106 27.76 39.36 -18.01
N ILE A 1107 26.48 39.63 -18.28
CA ILE A 1107 25.98 40.99 -18.54
C ILE A 1107 26.17 41.90 -17.32
N VAL A 1108 25.95 41.40 -16.10
CA VAL A 1108 26.16 42.18 -14.86
C VAL A 1108 27.63 42.44 -14.55
N ALA A 1109 28.52 41.50 -14.90
CA ALA A 1109 29.96 41.61 -14.63
C ALA A 1109 30.63 42.81 -15.35
N VAL A 1110 30.00 43.31 -16.43
CA VAL A 1110 30.38 44.57 -17.07
C VAL A 1110 30.02 45.73 -16.13
N ARG A 1111 31.00 46.15 -15.30
CA ARG A 1111 30.81 47.12 -14.21
C ARG A 1111 30.33 48.49 -14.69
N SER A 1112 29.01 48.67 -14.77
CA SER A 1112 28.37 49.98 -14.91
C SER A 1112 27.83 50.47 -13.57
N SER A 1113 28.21 51.69 -13.16
CA SER A 1113 27.76 52.33 -11.92
C SER A 1113 26.34 52.91 -11.99
N THR A 1114 25.68 52.90 -13.16
CA THR A 1114 24.34 53.47 -13.34
C THR A 1114 23.22 52.44 -13.18
N LEU A 1115 22.22 52.74 -12.35
CA LEU A 1115 20.96 51.97 -12.22
C LEU A 1115 19.95 52.32 -13.34
N SER A 1116 20.41 52.34 -14.59
CA SER A 1116 19.59 52.60 -15.77
C SER A 1116 19.84 51.56 -16.85
N GLY A 1117 18.92 51.45 -17.81
CA GLY A 1117 18.99 50.47 -18.88
C GLY A 1117 19.00 49.02 -18.38
N MET A 1118 19.77 48.16 -19.04
CA MET A 1118 19.87 46.73 -18.74
C MET A 1118 20.31 46.44 -17.28
N PRO A 1119 21.36 47.10 -16.73
CA PRO A 1119 21.68 46.99 -15.30
C PRO A 1119 20.51 47.27 -14.35
N GLY A 1120 19.73 48.31 -14.62
CA GLY A 1120 18.55 48.65 -13.83
C GLY A 1120 17.45 47.59 -13.92
N MET A 1121 17.22 46.99 -15.09
CA MET A 1121 16.25 45.91 -15.24
C MET A 1121 16.67 44.64 -14.50
N ILE A 1122 17.95 44.28 -14.54
CA ILE A 1122 18.46 43.10 -13.80
C ILE A 1122 18.31 43.32 -12.30
N VAL A 1123 18.66 44.50 -11.78
CA VAL A 1123 18.42 44.83 -10.37
C VAL A 1123 16.94 44.74 -10.00
N ARG A 1124 16.03 45.14 -10.90
CA ARG A 1124 14.58 45.11 -10.65
C ARG A 1124 13.98 43.70 -10.64
N HIS A 1125 14.39 42.85 -11.57
CA HIS A 1125 13.73 41.56 -11.83
C HIS A 1125 14.57 40.34 -11.40
N ALA A 1126 15.88 40.47 -11.20
CA ALA A 1126 16.79 39.42 -10.72
C ALA A 1126 17.84 39.99 -9.76
N PRO A 1127 17.43 40.53 -8.59
CA PRO A 1127 18.33 41.16 -7.64
C PRO A 1127 19.41 40.21 -7.10
N GLU A 1128 19.16 38.91 -7.04
CA GLU A 1128 20.13 37.87 -6.68
C GLU A 1128 21.32 37.83 -7.66
N ILE A 1129 21.06 37.94 -8.96
CA ILE A 1129 22.11 38.03 -10.00
C ILE A 1129 22.87 39.35 -9.87
N ALA A 1130 22.15 40.45 -9.61
CA ALA A 1130 22.77 41.76 -9.42
C ALA A 1130 23.71 41.79 -8.21
N VAL A 1131 23.31 41.20 -7.08
CA VAL A 1131 24.13 41.10 -5.86
C VAL A 1131 25.38 40.26 -6.11
N ALA A 1132 25.26 39.10 -6.76
CA ALA A 1132 26.39 38.24 -7.05
C ALA A 1132 27.46 38.93 -7.92
N GLY A 1133 27.05 39.77 -8.88
CA GLY A 1133 27.97 40.49 -9.77
C GLY A 1133 28.51 41.82 -9.22
N ARG A 1134 27.78 42.50 -8.33
CA ARG A 1134 28.12 43.86 -7.83
C ARG A 1134 28.60 43.90 -6.38
N GLY A 1135 28.26 42.89 -5.58
CA GLY A 1135 28.46 42.89 -4.13
C GLY A 1135 27.32 43.55 -3.37
N VAL A 1136 27.09 43.09 -2.13
CA VAL A 1136 25.96 43.50 -1.27
C VAL A 1136 25.99 45.00 -0.95
N SER A 1137 27.09 45.50 -0.37
CA SER A 1137 27.19 46.90 0.08
C SER A 1137 27.15 47.90 -1.08
N ALA A 1138 27.85 47.60 -2.18
CA ALA A 1138 27.90 48.47 -3.35
C ALA A 1138 26.52 48.61 -4.03
N LEU A 1139 25.72 47.54 -4.07
CA LEU A 1139 24.36 47.60 -4.58
C LEU A 1139 23.44 48.37 -3.62
N ALA A 1140 23.57 48.15 -2.31
CA ALA A 1140 22.80 48.86 -1.30
C ALA A 1140 23.03 50.39 -1.37
N GLU A 1141 24.27 50.85 -1.48
CA GLU A 1141 24.62 52.27 -1.66
C GLU A 1141 23.95 52.89 -2.88
N GLN A 1142 23.91 52.17 -4.01
CA GLN A 1142 23.26 52.64 -5.23
C GLN A 1142 21.73 52.72 -5.10
N LEU A 1143 21.14 51.89 -4.24
CA LEU A 1143 19.69 51.80 -4.07
C LEU A 1143 19.13 52.84 -3.11
N VAL A 1144 19.92 53.35 -2.16
CA VAL A 1144 19.49 54.38 -1.23
C VAL A 1144 19.03 55.65 -1.96
N GLY A 1145 17.90 56.23 -1.54
CA GLY A 1145 17.38 57.47 -2.12
C GLY A 1145 16.68 57.30 -3.47
N THR A 1146 16.54 56.06 -3.96
CA THR A 1146 15.80 55.77 -5.21
C THR A 1146 14.29 55.60 -5.00
N GLY A 1147 13.80 55.81 -3.77
CA GLY A 1147 12.39 55.61 -3.39
C GLY A 1147 11.89 54.19 -3.70
N VAL A 1148 10.66 54.05 -4.18
CA VAL A 1148 10.03 52.74 -4.43
C VAL A 1148 10.47 52.07 -5.76
N ARG A 1149 11.30 52.74 -6.57
CA ARG A 1149 11.64 52.32 -7.95
C ARG A 1149 12.31 50.94 -8.05
N PHE A 1150 13.06 50.56 -7.02
CA PHE A 1150 13.76 49.28 -6.90
C PHE A 1150 13.38 48.56 -5.60
N ARG A 1151 12.12 48.72 -5.16
CA ARG A 1151 11.60 48.16 -3.91
C ARG A 1151 11.99 46.69 -3.70
N ARG A 1152 11.91 45.86 -4.75
CA ARG A 1152 12.21 44.41 -4.71
C ARG A 1152 13.68 44.12 -4.38
N ALA A 1153 14.61 44.84 -5.00
CA ALA A 1153 16.03 44.70 -4.70
C ALA A 1153 16.35 45.10 -3.26
N LYS A 1154 15.68 46.15 -2.75
CA LYS A 1154 15.79 46.57 -1.35
C LYS A 1154 15.22 45.52 -0.40
N HIS A 1155 14.04 44.98 -0.70
CA HIS A 1155 13.46 43.88 0.08
C HIS A 1155 14.42 42.68 0.13
N PHE A 1156 14.97 42.27 -1.01
CA PHE A 1156 15.94 41.16 -1.08
C PHE A 1156 17.18 41.42 -0.23
N LEU A 1157 17.79 42.60 -0.35
CA LEU A 1157 18.98 42.97 0.43
C LEU A 1157 18.70 43.00 1.93
N VAL A 1158 17.58 43.59 2.34
CA VAL A 1158 17.19 43.67 3.75
C VAL A 1158 16.95 42.26 4.31
N ALA A 1159 16.16 41.43 3.62
CA ALA A 1159 15.79 40.10 4.11
C ALA A 1159 16.95 39.10 4.17
N ARG A 1160 17.90 39.16 3.23
CA ARG A 1160 18.99 38.17 3.11
C ARG A 1160 20.32 38.65 3.67
N PHE A 1161 20.56 39.95 3.74
CA PHE A 1161 21.85 40.53 4.09
C PHE A 1161 21.80 41.68 5.09
N GLY A 1162 20.67 41.88 5.79
CA GLY A 1162 20.53 42.98 6.75
C GLY A 1162 21.59 43.01 7.86
N ASP A 1163 22.08 41.85 8.29
CA ASP A 1163 23.17 41.68 9.27
C ASP A 1163 24.56 42.04 8.73
N ARG A 1164 24.73 42.06 7.40
CA ARG A 1164 26.00 42.33 6.70
C ARG A 1164 26.08 43.75 6.15
N LEU A 1165 25.00 44.52 6.24
CA LEU A 1165 24.94 45.93 5.85
C LEU A 1165 25.36 46.83 7.00
N ASP A 1166 26.00 47.95 6.68
CA ASP A 1166 26.22 49.02 7.66
C ASP A 1166 24.88 49.52 8.22
N GLN A 1167 24.83 49.86 9.51
CA GLN A 1167 23.58 50.24 10.18
C GLN A 1167 22.93 51.48 9.55
N ASP A 1168 23.72 52.47 9.12
CA ASP A 1168 23.19 53.67 8.47
C ASP A 1168 22.61 53.33 7.09
N LEU A 1169 23.24 52.37 6.41
CA LEU A 1169 22.81 51.90 5.09
C LEU A 1169 21.53 51.06 5.18
N LEU A 1170 21.43 50.16 6.16
CA LEU A 1170 20.21 49.41 6.47
C LEU A 1170 19.06 50.37 6.85
N ALA A 1171 19.32 51.35 7.72
CA ALA A 1171 18.34 52.35 8.10
C ALA A 1171 17.87 53.20 6.91
N ALA A 1172 18.77 53.56 6.00
CA ALA A 1172 18.45 54.28 4.77
C ALA A 1172 17.61 53.45 3.80
N LEU A 1173 17.92 52.17 3.61
CA LEU A 1173 17.12 51.26 2.77
C LEU A 1173 15.72 51.06 3.35
N LEU A 1174 15.61 50.86 4.67
CA LEU A 1174 14.33 50.70 5.35
C LEU A 1174 13.46 51.94 5.18
N ARG A 1175 14.02 53.16 5.29
CA ARG A 1175 13.27 54.41 5.08
C ARG A 1175 12.57 54.50 3.73
N ASP A 1176 13.14 53.93 2.68
CA ASP A 1176 12.58 53.91 1.32
C ASP A 1176 11.46 52.84 1.13
N LEU A 1177 11.22 51.99 2.13
CA LEU A 1177 10.29 50.87 2.07
C LEU A 1177 9.03 51.13 2.91
N ASP A 1178 7.88 50.94 2.28
CA ASP A 1178 6.53 50.98 2.88
C ASP A 1178 6.16 49.66 3.60
N THR A 1179 6.80 48.55 3.21
CA THR A 1179 6.67 47.23 3.80
C THR A 1179 8.05 46.64 4.03
N VAL A 1180 8.26 45.87 5.11
CA VAL A 1180 9.59 45.37 5.46
C VAL A 1180 9.57 43.85 5.58
N PRO A 1181 10.39 43.11 4.82
CA PRO A 1181 10.39 41.66 4.87
C PRO A 1181 10.99 41.14 6.19
N TRP A 1182 10.52 39.98 6.65
CA TRP A 1182 11.18 39.21 7.69
C TRP A 1182 12.59 38.81 7.27
N GLY A 1183 13.52 38.82 8.22
CA GLY A 1183 14.89 38.36 8.03
C GLY A 1183 14.93 36.86 7.80
N TYR A 1184 15.78 36.41 6.88
CA TYR A 1184 15.93 35.00 6.55
C TYR A 1184 16.64 34.19 7.64
N THR A 1185 17.37 34.87 8.53
CA THR A 1185 18.04 34.29 9.69
C THR A 1185 17.76 35.13 10.93
N ALA A 1186 17.93 34.56 12.12
CA ALA A 1186 17.75 35.29 13.39
C ALA A 1186 18.64 36.53 13.45
N ALA A 1187 19.87 36.43 12.96
CA ALA A 1187 20.82 37.54 12.94
C ALA A 1187 20.33 38.69 12.05
N VAL A 1188 19.82 38.38 10.85
CA VAL A 1188 19.24 39.38 9.95
C VAL A 1188 18.00 40.00 10.56
N GLU A 1189 17.11 39.17 11.14
CA GLU A 1189 15.89 39.66 11.77
C GLU A 1189 16.18 40.58 12.95
N GLN A 1190 17.16 40.24 13.78
CA GLN A 1190 17.59 41.08 14.89
C GLN A 1190 18.15 42.43 14.39
N ALA A 1191 18.93 42.42 13.31
CA ALA A 1191 19.44 43.66 12.69
C ALA A 1191 18.30 44.55 12.17
N ILE A 1192 17.29 43.95 11.53
CA ILE A 1192 16.08 44.66 11.07
C ILE A 1192 15.29 45.22 12.26
N GLN A 1193 14.98 44.40 13.27
CA GLN A 1193 14.21 44.80 14.45
C GLN A 1193 14.86 45.96 15.21
N THR A 1194 16.20 45.93 15.35
CA THR A 1194 16.95 47.02 15.98
C THR A 1194 16.67 48.37 15.31
N GLN A 1195 16.55 48.39 13.97
CA GLN A 1195 16.24 49.60 13.22
C GLN A 1195 14.74 49.94 13.21
N LEU A 1196 13.85 48.94 13.26
CA LEU A 1196 12.40 49.15 13.31
C LEU A 1196 11.94 49.76 14.65
N LEU A 1197 12.60 49.40 15.77
CA LEU A 1197 12.35 50.00 17.09
C LEU A 1197 12.50 51.54 17.08
N ILE A 1198 13.34 52.07 16.19
CA ILE A 1198 13.60 53.51 16.02
C ILE A 1198 12.57 54.17 15.08
N ARG A 1199 11.94 53.40 14.18
CA ARG A 1199 11.08 53.89 13.08
C ARG A 1199 9.57 53.80 13.37
N GLY A 1200 9.14 52.98 14.33
CA GLY A 1200 7.72 52.73 14.64
C GLY A 1200 7.13 51.50 13.91
N PRO A 1201 5.83 51.21 14.06
CA PRO A 1201 5.20 50.02 13.51
C PRO A 1201 5.18 50.04 11.97
N VAL A 1202 5.51 48.90 11.34
CA VAL A 1202 5.58 48.74 9.88
C VAL A 1202 4.99 47.40 9.48
N CYS A 1203 4.34 47.31 8.33
CA CYS A 1203 3.80 46.06 7.80
C CYS A 1203 4.95 45.10 7.45
N ARG A 1204 4.88 43.88 7.99
CA ARG A 1204 5.88 42.82 7.84
C ARG A 1204 5.34 41.70 6.96
N PHE A 1205 6.20 41.04 6.19
CA PHE A 1205 5.83 39.91 5.34
C PHE A 1205 7.00 38.96 5.11
N GLU A 1206 6.75 37.69 4.78
CA GLU A 1206 7.80 36.75 4.40
C GLU A 1206 8.15 36.94 2.92
N LEU A 1207 9.41 37.23 2.62
CA LEU A 1207 9.82 37.61 1.27
C LEU A 1207 9.53 36.52 0.22
N GLU A 1208 9.60 35.25 0.60
CA GLU A 1208 9.38 34.08 -0.27
C GLU A 1208 7.90 33.78 -0.51
N LYS A 1209 7.01 34.21 0.39
CA LYS A 1209 5.55 34.00 0.27
C LYS A 1209 4.83 35.23 -0.31
N GLY A 1210 5.53 36.36 -0.44
CA GLY A 1210 4.96 37.64 -0.84
C GLY A 1210 4.11 38.28 0.27
N ILE A 1211 3.37 39.33 -0.08
CA ILE A 1211 2.36 39.93 0.78
C ILE A 1211 1.03 39.24 0.46
N ASP A 1212 0.45 38.52 1.43
CA ASP A 1212 -0.89 37.97 1.31
C ASP A 1212 -1.93 39.05 1.59
N TRP A 1213 -2.39 39.72 0.53
CA TRP A 1213 -3.33 40.82 0.65
C TRP A 1213 -4.72 40.38 1.14
N THR A 1214 -5.04 39.08 1.12
CA THR A 1214 -6.31 38.56 1.64
C THR A 1214 -6.35 38.48 3.17
N THR A 1215 -5.20 38.61 3.83
CA THR A 1215 -5.07 38.63 5.30
C THR A 1215 -5.09 40.03 5.90
N LEU A 1216 -5.19 41.09 5.08
CA LEU A 1216 -5.14 42.48 5.55
C LEU A 1216 -6.48 43.00 6.10
N ASP A 1217 -7.61 42.39 5.72
CA ASP A 1217 -8.95 42.82 6.18
C ASP A 1217 -9.27 42.41 7.63
N SER A 1218 -8.42 41.60 8.26
CA SER A 1218 -8.57 41.16 9.66
C SER A 1218 -7.68 41.94 10.66
N TRP A 1219 -7.04 43.03 10.23
CA TRP A 1219 -6.09 43.80 11.05
C TRP A 1219 -6.71 45.05 11.71
N PRO A 1220 -7.28 44.87 12.91
CA PRO A 1220 -6.94 45.79 13.97
C PRO A 1220 -6.44 45.02 15.20
N THR A 1221 -5.25 45.40 15.67
CA THR A 1221 -4.65 45.04 16.98
C THR A 1221 -4.27 43.58 17.24
N VAL A 1222 -3.10 43.11 16.75
CA VAL A 1222 -2.14 42.29 17.53
C VAL A 1222 -0.75 42.41 16.88
N VAL A 1223 0.28 42.75 17.67
CA VAL A 1223 1.69 42.62 17.30
C VAL A 1223 1.99 41.13 17.12
N GLN A 1224 2.10 40.65 15.87
CA GLN A 1224 2.38 39.24 15.60
C GLN A 1224 3.75 38.82 16.16
N ARG A 1225 3.74 37.81 17.04
CA ARG A 1225 4.91 37.03 17.43
C ARG A 1225 5.25 36.05 16.30
N HIS A 1226 6.55 35.97 16.00
CA HIS A 1226 7.33 35.02 15.19
C HIS A 1226 6.63 33.73 14.70
N PRO A 1227 6.87 33.25 13.46
CA PRO A 1227 6.74 31.83 13.13
C PRO A 1227 7.89 31.04 13.81
N ALA A 1228 7.56 29.97 14.52
CA ALA A 1228 8.52 29.11 15.21
C ALA A 1228 9.32 28.27 14.20
N TYR A 1229 10.43 28.80 13.68
CA TYR A 1229 11.45 28.04 12.95
C TYR A 1229 12.81 28.71 12.99
N LEU A 1230 13.42 28.80 14.17
CA LEU A 1230 14.88 28.82 14.34
C LEU A 1230 15.19 28.07 15.64
N GLY A 1231 16.10 27.09 15.56
CA GLY A 1231 16.44 26.18 16.66
C GLY A 1231 16.96 26.85 17.93
N PRO A 1232 17.20 26.06 19.00
CA PRO A 1232 17.30 26.55 20.36
C PRO A 1232 18.59 27.34 20.58
N THR A 1233 18.47 28.61 20.96
CA THR A 1233 19.54 29.31 21.67
C THR A 1233 19.38 29.08 23.17
N VAL A 1234 20.40 28.42 23.73
CA VAL A 1234 20.62 28.17 25.16
C VAL A 1234 20.59 29.49 25.95
N CYS A 1235 19.68 29.55 26.94
CA CYS A 1235 19.95 29.81 28.35
C CYS A 1235 18.73 29.40 29.17
#